data_AF-A0A369JU21-F1
#
_entry.id   AF-A0A369JU21-F1
#
_cell.length_a   1.000
_cell.length_b   1.000
_cell.length_c   1.000
_cell.angle_alpha   90.00
_cell.angle_beta   90.00
_cell.angle_gamma   90.00
#
_symmetry.space_group_name_H-M   'P 1'
#
loop_
_entity.id
_entity.type
_entity.pdbx_description
1 polymer ?
#
loop_
_entity_poly.entity_id
_entity_poly.type
_entity_poly.pdbx_seq_one_letter_code
_entity_poly.pdbx_strand_id
1 'polypeptide(L)'
;MSSDTPEFKPLLAQSVGYGVVIGVGFFFALIMLCLTFLQTRFTDTSPRASEEFATASRNVKPGLVCCGIVSAWTWSATLLQSSTAAYTFGVSGPWWYGVGGTIQLAIFGMVAAKVKMNANGAHTFLEIVKVRFGTGPHLLFTFYAFLCIMVVCGSLLLGGAATVNALTGMNILAACFLLPIGIAVYVIVGGLRATFVCDWSHTLILFIIIYVFIFRTYGTSPATGGLSGLYDLLVTAGHEDPVIGNQDGSYLTMKSNQGLIFGAACMLGGFSGVFCDQGYWQRAIASHPKSTTKAYMLGGLSWFAIPFAFASCLGLAARALQQDPRFPTFPHALSASQVSAGLAAPAAAAVVMGKGGAIAVLLVVFMAVTSACSAELIAVSSLFSYDIYKAYLFPKARGPEIVRVSHLFICFWAVWMGCWAAILHKAHIDLGWLFYVQGVVLSPAVIPIALTVTWKKLTSAGVIAGALIGASLSMLAWMIGCWKIYGTINIPNLAEPYSAVCSELTGLLFSGIITVGVSLMNPADYDFKSTRAIANLDEDDGDLESMKRDSQTDPDSETKGEKEKTSSEVDKIRVETTEFEVPPNGQNSEFSAETGGGALPLDLPTLQRAFKRAAWYSLILTAVVAVLVPLPMFFSHYVFSEKFFAFWISVSIIWALLSGTFSVLLPVWESRREIAQILTGCWGSVVERR
;
A
#
# COMPACT_ATOMS: atom_id res chain seq x y z
N MET A 1 -37.84 5.74 29.32
CA MET A 1 -37.28 4.94 28.22
C MET A 1 -35.91 5.50 27.90
N SER A 2 -34.88 5.04 28.60
CA SER A 2 -33.49 5.29 28.21
C SER A 2 -33.27 4.61 26.86
N SER A 3 -32.69 5.32 25.91
CA SER A 3 -32.26 4.74 24.65
C SER A 3 -31.11 3.75 24.93
N ASP A 4 -31.43 2.45 25.03
CA ASP A 4 -30.48 1.35 25.17
C ASP A 4 -29.68 1.16 23.87
N THR A 5 -28.87 2.15 23.50
CA THR A 5 -27.88 2.00 22.43
C THR A 5 -26.66 1.28 22.98
N PRO A 6 -26.17 0.21 22.32
CA PRO A 6 -25.00 -0.54 22.78
C PRO A 6 -23.76 0.36 22.79
N GLU A 7 -23.34 0.81 23.97
CA GLU A 7 -22.16 1.64 24.14
C GLU A 7 -20.91 0.76 24.30
N PHE A 8 -19.85 1.07 23.56
CA PHE A 8 -18.58 0.35 23.67
C PHE A 8 -17.80 0.88 24.87
N LYS A 9 -17.72 0.11 25.97
CA LYS A 9 -17.07 0.55 27.21
C LYS A 9 -15.54 0.51 27.08
N PRO A 10 -14.83 1.64 27.19
CA PRO A 10 -13.36 1.65 27.10
C PRO A 10 -12.71 0.90 28.27
N LEU A 11 -11.68 0.09 27.96
CA LEU A 11 -10.91 -0.65 28.96
C LEU A 11 -9.68 0.12 29.48
N LEU A 12 -9.23 1.12 28.71
CA LEU A 12 -8.04 1.90 28.98
C LEU A 12 -8.42 3.35 29.24
N ALA A 13 -7.58 4.07 29.99
CA ALA A 13 -7.75 5.50 30.19
C ALA A 13 -7.37 6.28 28.93
N GLN A 14 -7.95 7.48 28.76
CA GLN A 14 -7.64 8.37 27.62
C GLN A 14 -6.14 8.69 27.53
N SER A 15 -5.43 8.75 28.67
CA SER A 15 -3.98 8.97 28.73
C SER A 15 -3.19 7.90 27.98
N VAL A 16 -3.67 6.66 27.93
CA VAL A 16 -3.05 5.59 27.14
C VAL A 16 -3.21 5.86 25.64
N GLY A 17 -4.37 6.36 25.23
CA GLY A 17 -4.62 6.77 23.84
C GLY A 17 -3.67 7.87 23.38
N TYR A 18 -3.60 8.97 24.13
CA TYR A 18 -2.66 10.05 23.83
C TYR A 18 -1.19 9.59 23.93
N GLY A 19 -0.88 8.71 24.90
CA GLY A 19 0.46 8.14 25.06
C GLY A 19 0.90 7.29 23.88
N VAL A 20 0.00 6.51 23.26
CA VAL A 20 0.33 5.75 22.05
C VAL A 20 0.41 6.68 20.84
N VAL A 21 -0.61 7.50 20.59
CA VAL A 21 -0.68 8.34 19.39
C VAL A 21 0.47 9.35 19.34
N ILE A 22 0.75 10.04 20.46
CA ILE A 22 1.81 11.05 20.55
C ILE A 22 3.11 10.39 20.98
N GLY A 23 3.13 9.73 22.13
CA GLY A 23 4.36 9.23 22.75
C GLY A 23 5.06 8.18 21.90
N VAL A 24 4.37 7.11 21.50
CA VAL A 24 4.98 6.06 20.65
C VAL A 24 5.32 6.62 19.28
N GLY A 25 4.48 7.51 18.72
CA GLY A 25 4.78 8.19 17.45
C GLY A 25 6.07 9.00 17.47
N PHE A 26 6.27 9.88 18.47
CA PHE A 26 7.49 10.67 18.60
C PHE A 26 8.71 9.84 19.02
N PHE A 27 8.52 8.82 19.85
CA PHE A 27 9.59 7.88 20.20
C PHE A 27 10.09 7.13 18.95
N PHE A 28 9.16 6.67 18.12
CA PHE A 28 9.50 6.01 16.86
C PHE A 28 10.18 6.98 15.89
N ALA A 29 9.66 8.21 15.79
CA ALA A 29 10.32 9.26 15.00
C ALA A 29 11.76 9.49 15.46
N LEU A 30 12.02 9.56 16.77
CA LEU A 30 13.38 9.71 17.33
C LEU A 30 14.29 8.53 16.95
N ILE A 31 13.81 7.29 17.08
CA ILE A 31 14.57 6.11 16.64
C ILE A 31 14.94 6.24 15.16
N MET A 32 13.99 6.65 14.33
CA MET A 32 14.22 6.78 12.90
C MET A 32 15.19 7.91 12.57
N LEU A 33 15.10 9.05 13.25
CA LEU A 33 16.09 10.13 13.14
C LEU A 33 17.50 9.63 13.47
N CYS A 34 17.64 8.83 14.54
CA CYS A 34 18.90 8.22 14.92
C CYS A 34 19.41 7.25 13.84
N LEU A 35 18.55 6.37 13.32
CA LEU A 35 18.93 5.41 12.27
C LEU A 35 19.32 6.12 10.97
N THR A 36 18.56 7.13 10.54
CA THR A 36 18.88 7.93 9.36
C THR A 36 20.18 8.71 9.55
N PHE A 37 20.43 9.25 10.75
CA PHE A 37 21.69 9.91 11.07
C PHE A 37 22.88 8.94 10.98
N LEU A 38 22.77 7.76 11.61
CA LEU A 38 23.81 6.73 11.56
C LEU A 38 24.07 6.26 10.12
N GLN A 39 23.02 6.04 9.35
CA GLN A 39 23.13 5.64 7.95
C GLN A 39 23.82 6.72 7.10
N THR A 40 23.45 7.99 7.27
CA THR A 40 24.07 9.11 6.53
C THR A 40 25.54 9.30 6.93
N ARG A 41 25.89 8.96 8.17
CA ARG A 41 27.26 9.10 8.70
C ARG A 41 28.21 8.00 8.22
N PHE A 42 27.72 6.77 8.06
CA PHE A 42 28.54 5.58 7.85
C PHE A 42 28.31 4.87 6.50
N THR A 43 27.41 5.37 5.66
CA THR A 43 27.11 4.83 4.33
C THR A 43 27.03 5.96 3.30
N ASP A 44 27.39 5.71 2.03
CA ASP A 44 27.36 6.68 0.92
C ASP A 44 25.94 7.07 0.45
N THR A 45 24.90 6.79 1.24
CA THR A 45 23.49 6.99 0.89
C THR A 45 22.93 8.16 1.69
N SER A 46 22.66 9.29 1.03
CA SER A 46 22.12 10.48 1.68
C SER A 46 20.68 10.79 1.24
N PRO A 47 19.71 10.94 2.17
CA PRO A 47 18.32 11.29 1.84
C PRO A 47 18.15 12.72 1.28
N ARG A 48 19.24 13.49 1.17
CA ARG A 48 19.24 14.84 0.57
C ARG A 48 19.16 14.81 -0.95
N ALA A 49 19.54 13.70 -1.59
CA ALA A 49 19.42 13.51 -3.03
C ALA A 49 17.96 13.18 -3.40
N SER A 50 17.47 13.73 -4.51
CA SER A 50 16.07 13.57 -4.90
C SER A 50 15.76 12.11 -5.28
N GLU A 51 16.71 11.43 -5.92
CA GLU A 51 16.61 10.01 -6.27
C GLU A 51 16.55 9.11 -5.04
N GLU A 52 17.36 9.39 -4.01
CA GLU A 52 17.36 8.61 -2.77
C GLU A 52 16.07 8.86 -1.96
N PHE A 53 15.59 10.11 -1.92
CA PHE A 53 14.36 10.46 -1.22
C PHE A 53 13.12 9.81 -1.85
N ALA A 54 12.97 9.88 -3.18
CA ALA A 54 11.77 9.45 -3.89
C ALA A 54 11.81 7.99 -4.37
N THR A 55 12.99 7.42 -4.60
CA THR A 55 13.13 6.08 -5.22
C THR A 55 14.07 5.14 -4.45
N ALA A 56 14.67 5.58 -3.34
CA ALA A 56 15.69 4.84 -2.60
C ALA A 56 16.83 4.34 -3.52
N SER A 57 17.17 5.15 -4.54
CA SER A 57 18.15 4.84 -5.59
C SER A 57 17.93 3.49 -6.28
N ARG A 58 16.69 2.99 -6.29
CA ARG A 58 16.28 1.75 -6.97
C ARG A 58 17.09 0.50 -6.56
N ASN A 59 17.67 0.49 -5.36
CA ASN A 59 18.64 -0.52 -4.91
C ASN A 59 18.20 -1.25 -3.62
N VAL A 60 16.90 -1.34 -3.36
CA VAL A 60 16.37 -2.02 -2.17
C VAL A 60 16.38 -3.54 -2.37
N LYS A 61 16.91 -4.28 -1.38
CA LYS A 61 17.03 -5.74 -1.40
C LYS A 61 15.65 -6.44 -1.34
N PRO A 62 15.52 -7.66 -1.89
CA PRO A 62 14.23 -8.31 -2.12
C PRO A 62 13.44 -8.60 -0.83
N GLY A 63 14.12 -9.00 0.25
CA GLY A 63 13.50 -9.23 1.55
C GLY A 63 12.94 -7.94 2.12
N LEU A 64 13.71 -6.85 2.10
CA LEU A 64 13.25 -5.55 2.59
C LEU A 64 12.11 -4.98 1.74
N VAL A 65 12.13 -5.19 0.42
CA VAL A 65 10.99 -4.87 -0.47
C VAL A 65 9.77 -5.71 -0.11
N CYS A 66 9.93 -7.03 0.10
CA CYS A 66 8.84 -7.92 0.51
C CYS A 66 8.21 -7.44 1.83
N CYS A 67 9.04 -7.13 2.82
CA CYS A 67 8.57 -6.59 4.10
C CYS A 67 7.86 -5.25 3.91
N GLY A 68 8.42 -4.35 3.10
CA GLY A 68 7.80 -3.06 2.79
C GLY A 68 6.43 -3.21 2.11
N ILE A 69 6.28 -4.17 1.20
CA ILE A 69 5.00 -4.51 0.57
C ILE A 69 4.00 -5.00 1.61
N VAL A 70 4.39 -5.95 2.47
CA VAL A 70 3.51 -6.49 3.52
C VAL A 70 3.10 -5.39 4.49
N SER A 71 4.05 -4.55 4.92
CA SER A 71 3.80 -3.46 5.87
C SER A 71 2.85 -2.42 5.29
N ALA A 72 3.12 -1.92 4.08
CA ALA A 72 2.30 -0.91 3.44
C ALA A 72 0.90 -1.40 3.08
N TRP A 73 0.74 -2.69 2.77
CA TRP A 73 -0.57 -3.26 2.47
C TRP A 73 -1.36 -3.58 3.74
N THR A 74 -0.70 -3.72 4.89
CA THR A 74 -1.39 -4.03 6.14
C THR A 74 -1.98 -2.76 6.76
N TRP A 75 -3.09 -2.32 6.19
CA TRP A 75 -3.85 -1.17 6.66
C TRP A 75 -4.61 -1.48 7.94
N SER A 76 -5.15 -0.44 8.60
CA SER A 76 -6.15 -0.63 9.64
C SER A 76 -7.32 -1.49 9.14
N ALA A 77 -7.78 -1.30 7.90
CA ALA A 77 -8.80 -2.15 7.26
C ALA A 77 -8.38 -3.63 7.17
N THR A 78 -7.11 -3.95 6.90
CA THR A 78 -6.64 -5.34 6.79
C THR A 78 -6.82 -6.11 8.08
N LEU A 79 -6.72 -5.45 9.23
CA LEU A 79 -6.91 -6.08 10.54
C LEU A 79 -8.37 -5.98 10.99
N LEU A 80 -8.99 -4.82 10.81
CA LEU A 80 -10.30 -4.50 11.36
C LEU A 80 -11.44 -4.96 10.45
N GLN A 81 -11.40 -4.64 9.16
CA GLN A 81 -12.47 -5.03 8.22
C GLN A 81 -12.47 -6.52 7.92
N SER A 82 -11.30 -7.16 7.83
CA SER A 82 -11.23 -8.62 7.72
C SER A 82 -11.83 -9.31 8.96
N SER A 83 -11.60 -8.77 10.16
CA SER A 83 -12.18 -9.28 11.41
C SER A 83 -13.68 -9.03 11.48
N THR A 84 -14.16 -7.88 11.00
CA THR A 84 -15.59 -7.61 10.80
C THR A 84 -16.21 -8.60 9.82
N ALA A 85 -15.53 -8.93 8.72
CA ALA A 85 -15.99 -9.95 7.78
C ALA A 85 -16.05 -11.34 8.42
N ALA A 86 -15.11 -11.69 9.30
CA ALA A 86 -15.17 -12.94 10.07
C ALA A 86 -16.33 -12.94 11.06
N TYR A 87 -16.55 -11.83 11.76
CA TYR A 87 -17.66 -11.68 12.69
C TYR A 87 -19.01 -11.81 11.98
N THR A 88 -19.11 -11.28 10.75
CA THR A 88 -20.37 -11.21 9.99
C THR A 88 -20.64 -12.47 9.15
N PHE A 89 -19.61 -13.02 8.50
CA PHE A 89 -19.75 -14.10 7.51
C PHE A 89 -19.12 -15.42 7.96
N GLY A 90 -18.50 -15.46 9.14
CA GLY A 90 -17.79 -16.63 9.63
C GLY A 90 -16.48 -16.88 8.91
N VAL A 91 -16.07 -18.15 8.81
CA VAL A 91 -14.79 -18.58 8.22
C VAL A 91 -14.58 -18.12 6.77
N SER A 92 -15.68 -17.83 6.06
CA SER A 92 -15.68 -17.32 4.68
C SER A 92 -15.07 -15.92 4.56
N GLY A 93 -15.32 -15.04 5.55
CA GLY A 93 -14.91 -13.63 5.50
C GLY A 93 -13.39 -13.41 5.38
N PRO A 94 -12.57 -13.91 6.32
CA PRO A 94 -11.11 -13.77 6.29
C PRO A 94 -10.48 -14.31 5.01
N TRP A 95 -10.99 -15.44 4.52
CA TRP A 95 -10.50 -16.07 3.30
C TRP A 95 -10.74 -15.19 2.09
N TRP A 96 -11.99 -14.75 1.88
CA TRP A 96 -12.34 -13.90 0.75
C TRP A 96 -11.66 -12.53 0.79
N TYR A 97 -11.46 -11.96 1.99
CA TYR A 97 -10.66 -10.75 2.15
C TYR A 97 -9.21 -10.97 1.69
N GLY A 98 -8.58 -12.06 2.15
CA GLY A 98 -7.23 -12.43 1.76
C GLY A 98 -7.09 -12.70 0.25
N VAL A 99 -8.08 -13.37 -0.35
CA VAL A 99 -8.14 -13.62 -1.80
C VAL A 99 -8.15 -12.30 -2.56
N GLY A 100 -8.96 -11.33 -2.11
CA GLY A 100 -9.02 -9.97 -2.64
C GLY A 100 -7.64 -9.36 -2.85
N GLY A 101 -6.90 -9.13 -1.78
CA GLY A 101 -5.59 -8.45 -1.86
C GLY A 101 -4.49 -9.27 -2.54
N THR A 102 -4.50 -10.60 -2.44
CA THR A 102 -3.44 -11.43 -3.03
C THR A 102 -3.48 -11.44 -4.56
N ILE A 103 -4.67 -11.53 -5.16
CA ILE A 103 -4.81 -11.49 -6.64
C ILE A 103 -4.32 -10.15 -7.17
N GLN A 104 -4.67 -9.07 -6.49
CA GLN A 104 -4.30 -7.71 -6.82
C GLN A 104 -2.78 -7.51 -6.81
N LEU A 105 -2.11 -7.93 -5.75
CA LEU A 105 -0.65 -7.91 -5.63
C LEU A 105 0.03 -8.75 -6.69
N ALA A 106 -0.50 -9.93 -6.97
CA ALA A 106 0.05 -10.84 -7.97
C ALA A 106 0.01 -10.23 -9.38
N ILE A 107 -1.12 -9.63 -9.76
CA ILE A 107 -1.27 -8.95 -11.05
C ILE A 107 -0.41 -7.68 -11.10
N PHE A 108 -0.34 -6.91 -10.02
CA PHE A 108 0.51 -5.73 -9.98
C PHE A 108 2.00 -6.08 -10.09
N GLY A 109 2.44 -7.23 -9.58
CA GLY A 109 3.80 -7.74 -9.80
C GLY A 109 4.17 -7.89 -11.28
N MET A 110 3.20 -8.19 -12.15
CA MET A 110 3.40 -8.20 -13.61
C MET A 110 3.59 -6.80 -14.18
N VAL A 111 2.82 -5.83 -13.68
CA VAL A 111 2.91 -4.42 -14.07
C VAL A 111 4.23 -3.81 -13.61
N ALA A 112 4.65 -4.09 -12.38
CA ALA A 112 5.94 -3.70 -11.84
C ALA A 112 7.11 -4.19 -12.72
N ALA A 113 7.05 -5.45 -13.19
CA ALA A 113 8.05 -5.97 -14.12
C ALA A 113 8.05 -5.21 -15.48
N LYS A 114 6.89 -4.75 -15.95
CA LYS A 114 6.76 -3.94 -17.17
C LYS A 114 7.26 -2.52 -16.99
N VAL A 115 7.04 -1.91 -15.83
CA VAL A 115 7.64 -0.61 -15.47
C VAL A 115 9.16 -0.68 -15.59
N LYS A 116 9.78 -1.75 -15.08
CA LYS A 116 11.24 -1.95 -15.20
C LYS A 116 11.73 -2.12 -16.64
N MET A 117 10.91 -2.65 -17.54
CA MET A 117 11.25 -2.77 -18.96
C MET A 117 11.03 -1.48 -19.76
N ASN A 118 10.01 -0.71 -19.40
CA ASN A 118 9.44 0.33 -20.27
C ASN A 118 9.63 1.76 -19.73
N ALA A 119 9.94 1.92 -18.45
CA ALA A 119 10.01 3.22 -17.76
C ALA A 119 10.86 3.16 -16.47
N ASN A 120 12.07 2.59 -16.54
CA ASN A 120 12.91 2.39 -15.35
C ASN A 120 13.34 3.70 -14.66
N GLY A 121 13.46 4.80 -15.42
CA GLY A 121 13.84 6.13 -14.92
C GLY A 121 12.69 6.96 -14.33
N ALA A 122 11.43 6.51 -14.42
CA ALA A 122 10.31 7.25 -13.85
C ALA A 122 10.35 7.28 -12.31
N HIS A 123 9.82 8.36 -11.73
CA HIS A 123 9.60 8.55 -10.29
C HIS A 123 8.13 8.34 -9.94
N THR A 124 7.22 8.68 -10.85
CA THR A 124 5.79 8.43 -10.71
C THR A 124 5.20 7.71 -11.91
N PHE A 125 4.06 7.02 -11.72
CA PHE A 125 3.37 6.42 -12.85
C PHE A 125 2.75 7.48 -13.78
N LEU A 126 2.49 8.68 -13.25
CA LEU A 126 1.94 9.78 -14.01
C LEU A 126 2.97 10.40 -14.96
N GLU A 127 4.26 10.43 -14.63
CA GLU A 127 5.30 10.83 -15.60
C GLU A 127 5.27 9.95 -16.86
N ILE A 128 5.03 8.64 -16.68
CA ILE A 128 4.87 7.69 -17.79
C ILE A 128 3.65 8.10 -18.65
N VAL A 129 2.54 8.44 -18.00
CA VAL A 129 1.30 8.88 -18.67
C VAL A 129 1.54 10.17 -19.45
N LYS A 130 2.24 11.14 -18.85
CA LYS A 130 2.55 12.44 -19.47
C LYS A 130 3.41 12.28 -20.71
N VAL A 131 4.49 11.52 -20.62
CA VAL A 131 5.39 11.27 -21.75
C VAL A 131 4.69 10.48 -22.86
N ARG A 132 3.82 9.55 -22.50
CA ARG A 132 3.15 8.68 -23.46
C ARG A 132 1.96 9.34 -24.16
N PHE A 133 1.16 10.14 -23.46
CA PHE A 133 -0.13 10.63 -23.96
C PHE A 133 -0.32 12.14 -23.85
N GLY A 134 0.60 12.87 -23.23
CA GLY A 134 0.50 14.31 -23.04
C GLY A 134 -0.41 14.73 -21.88
N THR A 135 -0.81 16.00 -21.89
CA THR A 135 -1.45 16.69 -20.76
C THR A 135 -2.83 16.14 -20.39
N GLY A 136 -3.68 15.81 -21.37
CA GLY A 136 -5.08 15.42 -21.10
C GLY A 136 -5.20 14.20 -20.20
N PRO A 137 -4.66 13.02 -20.60
CA PRO A 137 -4.68 11.83 -19.76
C PRO A 137 -3.86 11.98 -18.47
N HIS A 138 -2.80 12.79 -18.50
CA HIS A 138 -2.01 13.07 -17.30
C HIS A 138 -2.85 13.76 -16.22
N LEU A 139 -3.58 14.82 -16.55
CA LEU A 139 -4.46 15.51 -15.59
C LEU A 139 -5.60 14.60 -15.12
N LEU A 140 -6.17 13.80 -16.02
CA LEU A 140 -7.21 12.83 -15.66
C LEU A 140 -6.72 11.82 -14.63
N PHE A 141 -5.57 11.20 -14.85
CA PHE A 141 -5.02 10.24 -13.89
C PHE A 141 -4.40 10.90 -12.66
N THR A 142 -3.98 12.17 -12.75
CA THR A 142 -3.63 12.98 -11.57
C THR A 142 -4.85 13.09 -10.65
N PHE A 143 -6.03 13.39 -11.18
CA PHE A 143 -7.27 13.40 -10.40
C PHE A 143 -7.53 12.04 -9.72
N TYR A 144 -7.41 10.93 -10.45
CA TYR A 144 -7.60 9.60 -9.86
C TYR A 144 -6.57 9.26 -8.78
N ALA A 145 -5.31 9.65 -8.96
CA ALA A 145 -4.25 9.41 -7.99
C ALA A 145 -4.51 10.16 -6.68
N PHE A 146 -4.85 11.46 -6.76
CA PHE A 146 -5.20 12.25 -5.58
C PHE A 146 -6.51 11.77 -4.93
N LEU A 147 -7.51 11.38 -5.72
CA LEU A 147 -8.75 10.80 -5.20
C LEU A 147 -8.48 9.50 -4.44
N CYS A 148 -7.60 8.65 -4.97
CA CYS A 148 -7.20 7.41 -4.32
C CYS A 148 -6.54 7.70 -2.96
N ILE A 149 -5.54 8.58 -2.93
CA ILE A 149 -4.85 8.98 -1.70
C ILE A 149 -5.84 9.56 -0.68
N MET A 150 -6.82 10.36 -1.10
CA MET A 150 -7.85 10.87 -0.19
C MET A 150 -8.69 9.74 0.44
N VAL A 151 -9.13 8.75 -0.35
CA VAL A 151 -9.90 7.61 0.15
C VAL A 151 -9.06 6.75 1.11
N VAL A 152 -7.80 6.49 0.76
CA VAL A 152 -6.87 5.72 1.60
C VAL A 152 -6.58 6.47 2.91
N CYS A 153 -6.20 7.74 2.86
CA CYS A 153 -5.95 8.57 4.04
C CYS A 153 -7.18 8.62 4.98
N GLY A 154 -8.38 8.75 4.43
CA GLY A 154 -9.62 8.71 5.20
C GLY A 154 -9.78 7.36 5.91
N SER A 155 -9.55 6.25 5.21
CA SER A 155 -9.68 4.90 5.76
C SER A 155 -8.68 4.63 6.88
N LEU A 156 -7.42 5.05 6.69
CA LEU A 156 -6.36 4.89 7.69
C LEU A 156 -6.69 5.65 8.98
N LEU A 157 -7.02 6.94 8.86
CA LEU A 157 -7.25 7.80 10.02
C LEU A 157 -8.56 7.50 10.73
N LEU A 158 -9.66 7.24 10.02
CA LEU A 158 -10.92 6.87 10.67
C LEU A 158 -10.83 5.51 11.35
N GLY A 159 -10.24 4.51 10.71
CA GLY A 159 -10.04 3.20 11.32
C GLY A 159 -9.14 3.26 12.57
N GLY A 160 -8.06 4.04 12.50
CA GLY A 160 -7.18 4.29 13.64
C GLY A 160 -7.88 5.03 14.76
N ALA A 161 -8.54 6.15 14.45
CA ALA A 161 -9.22 7.00 15.42
C ALA A 161 -10.41 6.30 16.10
N ALA A 162 -11.20 5.52 15.34
CA ALA A 162 -12.29 4.72 15.89
C ALA A 162 -11.78 3.66 16.88
N THR A 163 -10.69 2.97 16.55
CA THR A 163 -10.07 1.98 17.45
C THR A 163 -9.52 2.63 18.71
N VAL A 164 -8.80 3.75 18.56
CA VAL A 164 -8.24 4.52 19.68
C VAL A 164 -9.36 5.00 20.60
N ASN A 165 -10.45 5.53 20.04
CA ASN A 165 -11.62 5.96 20.79
C ASN A 165 -12.31 4.80 21.51
N ALA A 166 -12.60 3.70 20.82
CA ALA A 166 -13.28 2.55 21.42
C ALA A 166 -12.49 1.96 22.60
N LEU A 167 -11.16 1.88 22.48
CA LEU A 167 -10.32 1.25 23.52
C LEU A 167 -9.98 2.17 24.69
N THR A 168 -9.92 3.49 24.47
CA THR A 168 -9.37 4.46 25.46
C THR A 168 -10.32 5.61 25.83
N GLY A 169 -11.37 5.82 25.04
CA GLY A 169 -12.24 6.99 25.13
C GLY A 169 -11.62 8.29 24.58
N MET A 170 -10.42 8.25 23.97
CA MET A 170 -9.79 9.44 23.38
C MET A 170 -10.65 10.03 22.25
N ASN A 171 -10.72 11.35 22.18
CA ASN A 171 -11.54 12.04 21.18
C ASN A 171 -11.12 11.69 19.73
N ILE A 172 -12.10 11.32 18.89
CA ILE A 172 -11.86 10.91 17.50
C ILE A 172 -11.21 12.03 16.68
N LEU A 173 -11.67 13.27 16.81
CA LEU A 173 -11.10 14.41 16.08
C LEU A 173 -9.64 14.65 16.50
N ALA A 174 -9.34 14.56 17.80
CA ALA A 174 -7.97 14.66 18.28
C ALA A 174 -7.08 13.55 17.67
N ALA A 175 -7.57 12.30 17.62
CA ALA A 175 -6.84 11.20 17.00
C ALA A 175 -6.59 11.44 15.50
N CYS A 176 -7.58 11.93 14.75
CA CYS A 176 -7.44 12.26 13.32
C CYS A 176 -6.31 13.29 13.05
N PHE A 177 -6.15 14.30 13.91
CA PHE A 177 -5.11 15.32 13.73
C PHE A 177 -3.75 14.91 14.29
N LEU A 178 -3.71 14.15 15.39
CA LEU A 178 -2.46 13.81 16.07
C LEU A 178 -1.72 12.65 15.41
N LEU A 179 -2.44 11.68 14.83
CA LEU A 179 -1.86 10.51 14.17
C LEU A 179 -0.86 10.90 13.05
N PRO A 180 -1.19 11.78 12.07
CA PRO A 180 -0.27 12.13 10.98
C PRO A 180 0.98 12.90 11.43
N ILE A 181 0.92 13.67 12.51
CA ILE A 181 1.96 14.65 12.86
C ILE A 181 3.29 13.96 13.17
N GLY A 182 3.28 12.96 14.05
CA GLY A 182 4.50 12.22 14.40
C GLY A 182 5.09 11.47 13.20
N ILE A 183 4.22 11.03 12.28
CA ILE A 183 4.59 10.30 11.07
C ILE A 183 5.31 11.21 10.08
N ALA A 184 4.75 12.41 9.84
CA ALA A 184 5.33 13.38 8.93
C ALA A 184 6.77 13.75 9.31
N VAL A 185 7.09 13.86 10.60
CA VAL A 185 8.43 14.19 11.10
C VAL A 185 9.48 13.20 10.59
N TYR A 186 9.25 11.89 10.73
CA TYR A 186 10.25 10.91 10.31
C TYR A 186 10.28 10.74 8.79
N VAL A 187 9.14 10.91 8.11
CA VAL A 187 9.07 10.84 6.64
C VAL A 187 9.92 11.96 6.00
N ILE A 188 9.81 13.17 6.52
CA ILE A 188 10.58 14.33 6.05
C ILE A 188 12.08 14.10 6.19
N VAL A 189 12.53 13.48 7.28
CA VAL A 189 13.98 13.30 7.49
C VAL A 189 14.53 12.08 6.76
N GLY A 190 13.74 11.01 6.68
CA GLY A 190 14.23 9.71 6.24
C GLY A 190 13.98 9.36 4.77
N GLY A 191 12.97 9.93 4.13
CA GLY A 191 12.56 9.57 2.76
C GLY A 191 12.16 8.09 2.60
N LEU A 192 12.16 7.61 1.36
CA LEU A 192 11.65 6.27 1.04
C LEU A 192 12.49 5.13 1.64
N ARG A 193 13.82 5.24 1.68
CA ARG A 193 14.66 4.17 2.25
C ARG A 193 14.49 4.00 3.75
N ALA A 194 14.44 5.11 4.51
CA ALA A 194 14.17 5.02 5.95
C ALA A 194 12.77 4.44 6.20
N THR A 195 11.80 4.76 5.34
CA THR A 195 10.45 4.20 5.41
C THR A 195 10.47 2.67 5.27
N PHE A 196 11.32 2.09 4.40
CA PHE A 196 11.49 0.62 4.36
C PHE A 196 12.03 0.03 5.68
N VAL A 197 12.88 0.75 6.41
CA VAL A 197 13.37 0.31 7.73
C VAL A 197 12.28 0.45 8.80
N CYS A 198 11.47 1.53 8.72
CA CYS A 198 10.27 1.67 9.55
C CYS A 198 9.32 0.49 9.33
N ASP A 199 9.06 0.18 8.07
CA ASP A 199 8.15 -0.88 7.64
C ASP A 199 8.53 -2.21 8.28
N TRP A 200 9.82 -2.54 8.33
CA TRP A 200 10.32 -3.74 8.99
C TRP A 200 10.02 -3.76 10.49
N SER A 201 10.25 -2.64 11.18
CA SER A 201 9.96 -2.53 12.61
C SER A 201 8.46 -2.66 12.90
N HIS A 202 7.61 -2.04 12.08
CA HIS A 202 6.16 -2.16 12.16
C HIS A 202 5.71 -3.61 11.94
N THR A 203 6.23 -4.27 10.90
CA THR A 203 5.90 -5.66 10.57
C THR A 203 6.35 -6.63 11.65
N LEU A 204 7.52 -6.42 12.27
CA LEU A 204 7.99 -7.21 13.41
C LEU A 204 7.00 -7.14 14.59
N ILE A 205 6.63 -5.94 15.01
CA ILE A 205 5.69 -5.73 16.13
C ILE A 205 4.33 -6.35 15.79
N LEU A 206 3.88 -6.18 14.54
CA LEU A 206 2.62 -6.74 14.06
C LEU A 206 2.58 -8.26 14.16
N PHE A 207 3.60 -8.97 13.65
CA PHE A 207 3.63 -10.44 13.73
C PHE A 207 3.72 -10.95 15.17
N ILE A 208 4.48 -10.27 16.04
CA ILE A 208 4.53 -10.62 17.48
C ILE A 208 3.12 -10.59 18.07
N ILE A 209 2.37 -9.51 17.82
CA ILE A 209 1.01 -9.35 18.35
C ILE A 209 0.05 -10.41 17.76
N ILE A 210 0.14 -10.68 16.46
CA ILE A 210 -0.63 -11.75 15.82
C ILE A 210 -0.37 -13.11 16.51
N TYR A 211 0.89 -13.46 16.74
CA TYR A 211 1.24 -14.72 17.40
C TYR A 211 0.74 -14.78 18.83
N VAL A 212 0.87 -13.68 19.59
CA VAL A 212 0.32 -13.60 20.95
C VAL A 212 -1.17 -13.90 20.95
N PHE A 213 -1.95 -13.28 20.05
CA PHE A 213 -3.38 -13.54 19.97
C PHE A 213 -3.69 -14.96 19.52
N ILE A 214 -3.01 -15.49 18.49
CA ILE A 214 -3.19 -16.87 18.03
C ILE A 214 -3.02 -17.88 19.18
N PHE A 215 -1.88 -17.81 19.90
CA PHE A 215 -1.60 -18.75 20.98
C PHE A 215 -2.49 -18.52 22.22
N ARG A 216 -2.93 -17.28 22.46
CA ARG A 216 -3.90 -16.98 23.52
C ARG A 216 -5.28 -17.53 23.18
N THR A 217 -5.86 -17.17 22.05
CA THR A 217 -7.22 -17.53 21.65
C THR A 217 -7.39 -19.02 21.44
N TYR A 218 -6.46 -19.70 20.77
CA TYR A 218 -6.61 -21.13 20.47
C TYR A 218 -5.99 -22.06 21.52
N GLY A 219 -5.12 -21.54 22.39
CA GLY A 219 -4.34 -22.38 23.31
C GLY A 219 -4.68 -22.17 24.79
N THR A 220 -4.64 -20.94 25.29
CA THR A 220 -4.56 -20.69 26.76
C THR A 220 -5.68 -19.85 27.35
N SER A 221 -6.52 -19.22 26.52
CA SER A 221 -7.62 -18.38 26.99
C SER A 221 -8.75 -19.24 27.58
N PRO A 222 -9.14 -19.01 28.84
CA PRO A 222 -10.30 -19.68 29.42
C PRO A 222 -11.62 -19.28 28.76
N ALA A 223 -11.68 -18.08 28.16
CA ALA A 223 -12.89 -17.56 27.54
C ALA A 223 -13.32 -18.39 26.33
N THR A 224 -12.35 -18.87 25.55
CA THR A 224 -12.60 -19.68 24.36
C THR A 224 -12.56 -21.17 24.62
N GLY A 225 -11.96 -21.63 25.74
CA GLY A 225 -11.79 -23.06 25.99
C GLY A 225 -10.82 -23.74 25.00
N GLY A 226 -9.93 -22.95 24.38
CA GLY A 226 -9.03 -23.42 23.32
C GLY A 226 -9.74 -23.54 21.96
N LEU A 227 -9.13 -24.29 21.03
CA LEU A 227 -9.65 -24.41 19.68
C LEU A 227 -11.00 -25.15 19.59
N SER A 228 -11.16 -26.26 20.30
CA SER A 228 -12.42 -27.02 20.36
C SER A 228 -13.53 -26.22 21.05
N GLY A 229 -13.23 -25.54 22.15
CA GLY A 229 -14.23 -24.69 22.82
C GLY A 229 -14.68 -23.53 21.94
N LEU A 230 -13.78 -22.92 21.15
CA LEU A 230 -14.16 -21.88 20.20
C LEU A 230 -15.07 -22.42 19.09
N TYR A 231 -14.83 -23.65 18.63
CA TYR A 231 -15.71 -24.34 17.69
C TYR A 231 -17.12 -24.49 18.27
N ASP A 232 -17.24 -25.01 19.48
CA ASP A 232 -18.52 -25.21 20.16
C ASP A 232 -19.28 -23.88 20.33
N LEU A 233 -18.59 -22.83 20.76
CA LEU A 233 -19.17 -21.49 20.90
C LEU A 233 -19.68 -20.93 19.55
N LEU A 234 -18.97 -21.18 18.44
CA LEU A 234 -19.40 -20.77 17.10
C LEU A 234 -20.60 -21.58 16.61
N VAL A 235 -20.69 -22.86 16.95
CA VAL A 235 -21.87 -23.68 16.67
C VAL A 235 -23.07 -23.11 17.45
N THR A 236 -22.92 -22.84 18.74
CA THR A 236 -23.96 -22.20 19.55
C THR A 236 -24.38 -20.85 18.98
N ALA A 237 -23.41 -19.99 18.61
CA ALA A 237 -23.72 -18.69 18.00
C ALA A 237 -24.48 -18.82 16.67
N GLY A 238 -24.21 -19.88 15.89
CA GLY A 238 -24.95 -20.20 14.66
C GLY A 238 -26.40 -20.60 14.91
N HIS A 239 -26.72 -21.14 16.08
CA HIS A 239 -28.09 -21.46 16.48
C HIS A 239 -28.82 -20.26 17.09
N GLU A 240 -28.13 -19.44 17.88
CA GLU A 240 -28.72 -18.29 18.57
C GLU A 240 -28.97 -17.11 17.63
N ASP A 241 -28.03 -16.83 16.72
CA ASP A 241 -28.11 -15.71 15.79
C ASP A 241 -27.54 -16.14 14.41
N PRO A 242 -28.34 -16.88 13.61
CA PRO A 242 -27.92 -17.49 12.36
C PRO A 242 -27.67 -16.47 11.25
N VAL A 243 -26.63 -16.69 10.43
CA VAL A 243 -26.32 -15.81 9.28
C VAL A 243 -27.22 -16.12 8.09
N ILE A 244 -27.97 -15.12 7.64
CA ILE A 244 -28.79 -15.23 6.42
C ILE A 244 -27.90 -15.50 5.20
N GLY A 245 -28.19 -16.58 4.48
CA GLY A 245 -27.45 -16.98 3.28
C GLY A 245 -26.21 -17.82 3.53
N ASN A 246 -25.91 -18.16 4.80
CA ASN A 246 -24.97 -19.23 5.13
C ASN A 246 -25.69 -20.59 5.18
N GLN A 247 -24.97 -21.68 4.87
CA GLN A 247 -25.49 -23.03 5.06
C GLN A 247 -25.88 -23.26 6.53
N ASP A 248 -27.15 -23.59 6.77
CA ASP A 248 -27.75 -23.79 8.10
C ASP A 248 -27.53 -22.62 9.07
N GLY A 249 -27.29 -21.40 8.57
CA GLY A 249 -26.96 -20.23 9.39
C GLY A 249 -25.57 -20.25 10.03
N SER A 250 -24.73 -21.24 9.70
CA SER A 250 -23.47 -21.52 10.38
C SER A 250 -22.37 -20.50 10.11
N TYR A 251 -21.55 -20.18 11.12
CA TYR A 251 -20.29 -19.43 10.98
C TYR A 251 -19.13 -20.29 10.45
N LEU A 252 -19.33 -21.60 10.35
CA LEU A 252 -18.30 -22.60 10.06
C LEU A 252 -18.46 -23.15 8.63
N THR A 253 -18.87 -22.32 7.68
CA THR A 253 -19.04 -22.73 6.28
C THR A 253 -18.45 -21.73 5.31
N MET A 254 -17.89 -22.24 4.20
CA MET A 254 -17.53 -21.40 3.04
C MET A 254 -18.75 -21.03 2.21
N LYS A 255 -19.87 -21.76 2.35
CA LYS A 255 -21.14 -21.48 1.68
C LYS A 255 -21.83 -20.29 2.33
N SER A 256 -21.26 -19.10 2.14
CA SER A 256 -21.80 -17.81 2.54
C SER A 256 -22.06 -16.96 1.30
N ASN A 257 -23.34 -16.72 0.98
CA ASN A 257 -23.71 -15.93 -0.19
C ASN A 257 -23.14 -14.51 -0.10
N GLN A 258 -23.31 -13.86 1.06
CA GLN A 258 -22.77 -12.52 1.32
C GLN A 258 -21.24 -12.55 1.36
N GLY A 259 -20.62 -13.56 1.98
CA GLY A 259 -19.16 -13.70 2.00
C GLY A 259 -18.53 -13.79 0.61
N LEU A 260 -19.18 -14.49 -0.34
CA LEU A 260 -18.72 -14.57 -1.73
C LEU A 260 -18.81 -13.21 -2.44
N ILE A 261 -19.89 -12.46 -2.20
CA ILE A 261 -20.11 -11.14 -2.82
C ILE A 261 -19.18 -10.11 -2.21
N PHE A 262 -18.97 -10.17 -0.90
CA PHE A 262 -17.92 -9.44 -0.21
C PHE A 262 -16.55 -9.75 -0.81
N GLY A 263 -16.25 -11.01 -1.09
CA GLY A 263 -15.02 -11.41 -1.79
C GLY A 263 -14.90 -10.78 -3.18
N ALA A 264 -15.99 -10.76 -3.94
CA ALA A 264 -16.03 -10.07 -5.23
C ALA A 264 -15.78 -8.57 -5.08
N ALA A 265 -16.39 -7.91 -4.10
CA ALA A 265 -16.16 -6.50 -3.80
C ALA A 265 -14.70 -6.23 -3.41
N CYS A 266 -14.16 -7.06 -2.51
CA CYS A 266 -12.75 -6.97 -2.09
C CYS A 266 -11.81 -7.09 -3.29
N MET A 267 -12.06 -8.06 -4.18
CA MET A 267 -11.25 -8.29 -5.38
C MET A 267 -11.32 -7.11 -6.34
N LEU A 268 -12.52 -6.65 -6.70
CA LEU A 268 -12.71 -5.60 -7.70
C LEU A 268 -12.31 -4.22 -7.16
N GLY A 269 -12.79 -3.87 -5.96
CA GLY A 269 -12.49 -2.60 -5.31
C GLY A 269 -11.01 -2.42 -5.00
N GLY A 270 -10.33 -3.47 -4.50
CA GLY A 270 -8.92 -3.35 -4.15
C GLY A 270 -7.97 -3.23 -5.34
N PHE A 271 -8.33 -3.68 -6.56
CA PHE A 271 -7.54 -3.33 -7.76
C PHE A 271 -7.39 -1.82 -7.91
N SER A 272 -8.45 -1.09 -7.60
CA SER A 272 -8.44 0.37 -7.63
C SER A 272 -7.47 0.96 -6.63
N GLY A 273 -7.44 0.39 -5.42
CA GLY A 273 -6.47 0.72 -4.38
C GLY A 273 -5.02 0.43 -4.79
N VAL A 274 -4.73 -0.59 -5.60
CA VAL A 274 -3.33 -0.85 -6.04
C VAL A 274 -2.91 0.05 -7.19
N PHE A 275 -3.77 0.13 -8.21
CA PHE A 275 -3.38 0.66 -9.52
C PHE A 275 -3.43 2.18 -9.56
N CYS A 276 -4.31 2.81 -8.76
CA CYS A 276 -4.43 4.26 -8.71
C CYS A 276 -3.52 4.89 -7.64
N ASP A 277 -3.00 4.09 -6.70
CA ASP A 277 -2.21 4.57 -5.58
C ASP A 277 -0.71 4.57 -5.90
N GLN A 278 -0.14 5.77 -5.95
CA GLN A 278 1.28 6.00 -6.20
C GLN A 278 2.21 5.32 -5.18
N GLY A 279 1.78 5.07 -3.94
CA GLY A 279 2.59 4.38 -2.94
C GLY A 279 3.03 2.97 -3.39
N TYR A 280 2.17 2.26 -4.11
CA TYR A 280 2.53 0.95 -4.68
C TYR A 280 3.47 1.07 -5.87
N TRP A 281 3.28 2.07 -6.72
CA TRP A 281 4.18 2.36 -7.83
C TRP A 281 5.57 2.78 -7.34
N GLN A 282 5.67 3.55 -6.26
CA GLN A 282 6.95 3.92 -5.65
C GLN A 282 7.76 2.70 -5.21
N ARG A 283 7.11 1.71 -4.60
CA ARG A 283 7.80 0.47 -4.19
C ARG A 283 8.24 -0.35 -5.41
N ALA A 284 7.44 -0.36 -6.47
CA ALA A 284 7.83 -0.98 -7.74
C ALA A 284 9.01 -0.25 -8.38
N ILE A 285 9.03 1.08 -8.31
CA ILE A 285 10.12 1.91 -8.83
C ILE A 285 11.39 1.74 -7.98
N ALA A 286 11.29 1.62 -6.66
CA ALA A 286 12.43 1.45 -5.76
C ALA A 286 13.07 0.05 -5.79
N SER A 287 12.37 -0.97 -6.31
CA SER A 287 12.88 -2.34 -6.31
C SER A 287 13.93 -2.58 -7.40
N HIS A 288 14.93 -3.40 -7.11
CA HIS A 288 15.95 -3.75 -8.09
C HIS A 288 15.36 -4.58 -9.26
N PRO A 289 15.71 -4.30 -10.53
CA PRO A 289 15.08 -4.92 -11.71
C PRO A 289 15.12 -6.46 -11.73
N LYS A 290 16.24 -7.07 -11.32
CA LYS A 290 16.42 -8.55 -11.34
C LYS A 290 15.62 -9.31 -10.27
N SER A 291 15.14 -8.63 -9.23
CA SER A 291 14.54 -9.27 -8.05
C SER A 291 13.12 -8.83 -7.72
N THR A 292 12.62 -7.80 -8.39
CA THR A 292 11.28 -7.22 -8.20
C THR A 292 10.19 -8.29 -8.16
N THR A 293 10.13 -9.18 -9.15
CA THR A 293 9.10 -10.25 -9.20
C THR A 293 9.12 -11.17 -7.97
N LYS A 294 10.31 -11.54 -7.47
CA LYS A 294 10.41 -12.44 -6.30
C LYS A 294 9.89 -11.75 -5.04
N ALA A 295 10.22 -10.47 -4.86
CA ALA A 295 9.77 -9.68 -3.73
C ALA A 295 8.25 -9.51 -3.72
N TYR A 296 7.63 -9.20 -4.86
CA TYR A 296 6.17 -9.08 -4.96
C TYR A 296 5.43 -10.40 -4.71
N MET A 297 5.95 -11.52 -5.22
CA MET A 297 5.32 -12.82 -5.00
C MET A 297 5.40 -13.25 -3.53
N LEU A 298 6.57 -13.09 -2.91
CA LEU A 298 6.76 -13.40 -1.49
C LEU A 298 5.94 -12.46 -0.61
N GLY A 299 5.83 -11.19 -0.99
CA GLY A 299 5.01 -10.18 -0.33
C GLY A 299 3.52 -10.53 -0.38
N GLY A 300 2.97 -10.88 -1.55
CA GLY A 300 1.58 -11.28 -1.68
C GLY A 300 1.22 -12.53 -0.88
N LEU A 301 2.08 -13.57 -0.92
CA LEU A 301 1.90 -14.78 -0.11
C LEU A 301 2.00 -14.49 1.39
N SER A 302 2.89 -13.58 1.78
CA SER A 302 3.08 -13.22 3.19
C SER A 302 1.94 -12.37 3.72
N TRP A 303 1.40 -11.49 2.87
CA TRP A 303 0.29 -10.63 3.21
C TRP A 303 -1.00 -11.43 3.44
N PHE A 304 -1.34 -12.41 2.59
CA PHE A 304 -2.56 -13.23 2.74
C PHE A 304 -2.73 -13.81 4.15
N ALA A 305 -1.62 -14.23 4.76
CA ALA A 305 -1.63 -14.85 6.08
C ALA A 305 -2.09 -13.92 7.19
N ILE A 306 -1.91 -12.60 7.03
CA ILE A 306 -2.26 -11.60 8.05
C ILE A 306 -3.77 -11.54 8.26
N PRO A 307 -4.61 -11.18 7.27
CA PRO A 307 -6.05 -11.19 7.45
C PRO A 307 -6.54 -12.61 7.70
N PHE A 308 -5.98 -13.63 7.04
CA PHE A 308 -6.45 -15.00 7.25
C PHE A 308 -6.28 -15.46 8.71
N ALA A 309 -5.11 -15.26 9.31
CA ALA A 309 -4.85 -15.71 10.67
C ALA A 309 -5.40 -14.75 11.74
N PHE A 310 -5.20 -13.43 11.58
CA PHE A 310 -5.64 -12.44 12.57
C PHE A 310 -7.16 -12.35 12.64
N ALA A 311 -7.85 -12.30 11.49
CA ALA A 311 -9.31 -12.17 11.47
C ALA A 311 -10.02 -13.46 11.83
N SER A 312 -9.49 -14.63 11.40
CA SER A 312 -10.03 -15.91 11.87
C SER A 312 -9.87 -16.04 13.39
N CYS A 313 -8.79 -15.49 13.96
CA CYS A 313 -8.58 -15.48 15.40
C CYS A 313 -9.53 -14.53 16.12
N LEU A 314 -9.43 -13.22 15.88
CA LEU A 314 -10.16 -12.23 16.67
C LEU A 314 -11.57 -11.97 16.18
N GLY A 315 -11.84 -12.04 14.88
CA GLY A 315 -13.19 -11.83 14.35
C GLY A 315 -14.14 -12.98 14.69
N LEU A 316 -13.69 -14.25 14.57
CA LEU A 316 -14.49 -15.39 15.02
C LEU A 316 -14.61 -15.43 16.55
N ALA A 317 -13.55 -15.11 17.29
CA ALA A 317 -13.64 -15.00 18.75
C ALA A 317 -14.62 -13.90 19.18
N ALA A 318 -14.67 -12.76 18.47
CA ALA A 318 -15.65 -11.70 18.76
C ALA A 318 -17.08 -12.22 18.62
N ARG A 319 -17.33 -13.06 17.61
CA ARG A 319 -18.65 -13.64 17.38
C ARG A 319 -19.01 -14.68 18.43
N ALA A 320 -18.07 -15.56 18.76
CA ALA A 320 -18.24 -16.60 19.77
C ALA A 320 -18.43 -16.05 21.19
N LEU A 321 -17.81 -14.91 21.52
CA LEU A 321 -17.76 -14.34 22.87
C LEU A 321 -18.76 -13.20 23.10
N GLN A 322 -19.71 -12.96 22.19
CA GLN A 322 -20.64 -11.84 22.30
C GLN A 322 -21.55 -11.90 23.54
N GLN A 323 -21.77 -13.10 24.09
CA GLN A 323 -22.55 -13.32 25.31
C GLN A 323 -21.68 -13.30 26.59
N ASP A 324 -20.37 -13.11 26.49
CA ASP A 324 -19.49 -13.03 27.66
C ASP A 324 -19.73 -11.70 28.40
N PRO A 325 -19.91 -11.69 29.74
CA PRO A 325 -20.11 -10.45 30.50
C PRO A 325 -18.96 -9.43 30.40
N ARG A 326 -17.76 -9.86 29.99
CA ARG A 326 -16.60 -9.00 29.74
C ARG A 326 -16.62 -8.38 28.35
N PHE A 327 -17.54 -8.80 27.47
CA PHE A 327 -17.67 -8.23 26.13
C PHE A 327 -18.02 -6.73 26.23
N PRO A 328 -17.35 -5.83 25.50
CA PRO A 328 -17.46 -4.39 25.75
C PRO A 328 -18.86 -3.77 25.61
N THR A 329 -19.76 -4.42 24.87
CA THR A 329 -21.15 -3.99 24.65
C THR A 329 -22.18 -4.86 25.39
N PHE A 330 -21.75 -5.81 26.22
CA PHE A 330 -22.66 -6.72 26.94
C PHE A 330 -23.73 -5.93 27.74
N PRO A 331 -25.02 -6.36 27.70
CA PRO A 331 -25.56 -7.62 27.15
C PRO A 331 -25.89 -7.59 25.65
N HIS A 332 -25.49 -6.55 24.92
CA HIS A 332 -25.82 -6.39 23.51
C HIS A 332 -24.66 -6.82 22.61
N ALA A 333 -24.99 -7.38 21.45
CA ALA A 333 -24.05 -7.52 20.35
C ALA A 333 -23.57 -6.14 19.85
N LEU A 334 -22.49 -6.12 19.07
CA LEU A 334 -22.03 -4.90 18.41
C LEU A 334 -23.13 -4.37 17.48
N SER A 335 -23.45 -3.08 17.57
CA SER A 335 -24.34 -2.43 16.61
C SER A 335 -23.75 -2.44 15.20
N ALA A 336 -24.61 -2.28 14.18
CA ALA A 336 -24.17 -2.16 12.79
C ALA A 336 -23.07 -1.09 12.59
N SER A 337 -23.19 0.06 13.26
CA SER A 337 -22.18 1.12 13.21
C SER A 337 -20.84 0.71 13.83
N GLN A 338 -20.83 -0.05 14.92
CA GLN A 338 -19.61 -0.54 15.56
C GLN A 338 -18.95 -1.65 14.74
N VAL A 339 -19.76 -2.51 14.12
CA VAL A 339 -19.29 -3.54 13.18
C VAL A 339 -18.65 -2.86 11.96
N SER A 340 -19.32 -1.87 11.37
CA SER A 340 -18.81 -1.09 10.23
C SER A 340 -17.54 -0.29 10.57
N ALA A 341 -17.44 0.25 11.79
CA ALA A 341 -16.24 0.90 12.30
C ALA A 341 -15.06 -0.06 12.57
N GLY A 342 -15.25 -1.37 12.43
CA GLY A 342 -14.18 -2.36 12.57
C GLY A 342 -13.93 -2.84 14.01
N LEU A 343 -14.90 -2.68 14.92
CA LEU A 343 -14.68 -2.90 16.36
C LEU A 343 -14.75 -4.38 16.81
N ALA A 344 -14.94 -5.33 15.89
CA ALA A 344 -14.96 -6.75 16.20
C ALA A 344 -13.65 -7.24 16.86
N ALA A 345 -12.50 -6.98 16.24
CA ALA A 345 -11.22 -7.40 16.80
C ALA A 345 -10.89 -6.74 18.16
N PRO A 346 -11.09 -5.41 18.34
CA PRO A 346 -11.04 -4.77 19.65
C PRO A 346 -11.91 -5.45 20.71
N ALA A 347 -13.15 -5.84 20.35
CA ALA A 347 -14.08 -6.48 21.27
C ALA A 347 -13.60 -7.88 21.72
N ALA A 348 -13.11 -8.70 20.79
CA ALA A 348 -12.53 -10.00 21.16
C ALA A 348 -11.30 -9.85 22.05
N ALA A 349 -10.39 -8.93 21.70
CA ALA A 349 -9.16 -8.73 22.46
C ALA A 349 -9.44 -8.30 23.91
N ALA A 350 -10.49 -7.50 24.12
CA ALA A 350 -10.98 -7.11 25.44
C ALA A 350 -11.37 -8.33 26.30
N VAL A 351 -12.05 -9.33 25.73
CA VAL A 351 -12.45 -10.54 26.46
C VAL A 351 -11.28 -11.50 26.67
N VAL A 352 -10.50 -11.76 25.61
CA VAL A 352 -9.45 -12.80 25.60
C VAL A 352 -8.26 -12.41 26.49
N MET A 353 -7.91 -11.12 26.57
CA MET A 353 -6.71 -10.66 27.28
C MET A 353 -6.93 -9.40 28.16
N GLY A 354 -8.17 -8.93 28.31
CA GLY A 354 -8.46 -7.74 29.12
C GLY A 354 -7.69 -6.51 28.65
N LYS A 355 -7.14 -5.75 29.60
CA LYS A 355 -6.34 -4.54 29.32
C LYS A 355 -5.12 -4.82 28.45
N GLY A 356 -4.47 -5.98 28.60
CA GLY A 356 -3.32 -6.37 27.78
C GLY A 356 -3.70 -6.56 26.31
N GLY A 357 -4.88 -7.14 26.05
CA GLY A 357 -5.43 -7.28 24.70
C GLY A 357 -5.79 -5.95 24.08
N ALA A 358 -6.42 -5.06 24.84
CA ALA A 358 -6.72 -3.70 24.40
C ALA A 358 -5.45 -2.94 24.00
N ILE A 359 -4.39 -3.01 24.80
CA ILE A 359 -3.09 -2.38 24.47
C ILE A 359 -2.49 -2.99 23.20
N ALA A 360 -2.53 -4.32 23.06
CA ALA A 360 -2.00 -5.00 21.89
C ALA A 360 -2.75 -4.62 20.60
N VAL A 361 -4.08 -4.52 20.62
CA VAL A 361 -4.87 -4.05 19.46
C VAL A 361 -4.57 -2.58 19.16
N LEU A 362 -4.48 -1.73 20.19
CA LEU A 362 -4.13 -0.32 20.03
C LEU A 362 -2.76 -0.16 19.35
N LEU A 363 -1.76 -0.94 19.78
CA LEU A 363 -0.41 -0.92 19.20
C LEU A 363 -0.40 -1.45 17.76
N VAL A 364 -1.03 -2.60 17.46
CA VAL A 364 -0.98 -3.16 16.10
C VAL A 364 -1.72 -2.28 15.09
N VAL A 365 -2.84 -1.67 15.47
CA VAL A 365 -3.54 -0.71 14.62
C VAL A 365 -2.73 0.56 14.45
N PHE A 366 -2.09 1.07 15.51
CA PHE A 366 -1.19 2.22 15.40
C PHE A 366 0.01 1.94 14.47
N MET A 367 0.62 0.75 14.53
CA MET A 367 1.69 0.34 13.60
C MET A 367 1.20 0.26 12.15
N ALA A 368 0.01 -0.31 11.92
CA ALA A 368 -0.61 -0.40 10.60
C ALA A 368 -0.90 0.99 10.00
N VAL A 369 -1.49 1.90 10.79
CA VAL A 369 -1.77 3.27 10.38
C VAL A 369 -0.47 4.04 10.12
N THR A 370 0.52 3.90 11.00
CA THR A 370 1.81 4.61 10.87
C THR A 370 2.55 4.21 9.59
N SER A 371 2.64 2.90 9.33
CA SER A 371 3.24 2.35 8.12
C SER A 371 2.58 2.89 6.85
N ALA A 372 1.27 2.69 6.72
CA ALA A 372 0.53 3.09 5.52
C ALA A 372 0.51 4.61 5.33
N CYS A 373 0.29 5.41 6.40
CA CYS A 373 0.32 6.86 6.32
C CYS A 373 1.69 7.38 5.86
N SER A 374 2.81 6.77 6.27
CA SER A 374 4.11 7.17 5.73
C SER A 374 4.26 6.92 4.24
N ALA A 375 3.73 5.79 3.74
CA ALA A 375 3.71 5.52 2.31
C ALA A 375 2.88 6.56 1.55
N GLU A 376 1.69 6.91 2.06
CA GLU A 376 0.82 7.94 1.47
C GLU A 376 1.46 9.33 1.42
N LEU A 377 2.18 9.72 2.49
CA LEU A 377 2.86 11.03 2.53
C LEU A 377 3.99 11.12 1.49
N ILE A 378 4.73 10.03 1.26
CA ILE A 378 5.75 9.97 0.20
C ILE A 378 5.07 9.92 -1.18
N ALA A 379 3.98 9.16 -1.31
CA ALA A 379 3.20 9.06 -2.55
C ALA A 379 2.71 10.43 -2.99
N VAL A 380 1.95 11.12 -2.14
CA VAL A 380 1.33 12.41 -2.48
C VAL A 380 2.37 13.51 -2.71
N SER A 381 3.48 13.51 -1.97
CA SER A 381 4.54 14.48 -2.16
C SER A 381 5.26 14.29 -3.49
N SER A 382 5.46 13.03 -3.93
CA SER A 382 6.02 12.76 -5.26
C SER A 382 5.08 13.20 -6.38
N LEU A 383 3.77 12.94 -6.26
CA LEU A 383 2.78 13.39 -7.24
C LEU A 383 2.78 14.91 -7.33
N PHE A 384 2.80 15.60 -6.20
CA PHE A 384 2.84 17.06 -6.22
C PHE A 384 4.15 17.57 -6.84
N SER A 385 5.29 17.10 -6.38
CA SER A 385 6.59 17.65 -6.79
C SER A 385 6.95 17.33 -8.24
N TYR A 386 6.71 16.11 -8.72
CA TYR A 386 7.06 15.70 -10.09
C TYR A 386 5.94 16.02 -11.08
N ASP A 387 4.68 15.71 -10.75
CA ASP A 387 3.57 15.79 -11.69
C ASP A 387 2.83 17.12 -11.70
N ILE A 388 2.97 17.96 -10.66
CA ILE A 388 2.34 19.29 -10.63
C ILE A 388 3.41 20.37 -10.69
N TYR A 389 4.29 20.40 -9.69
CA TYR A 389 5.28 21.44 -9.53
C TYR A 389 6.27 21.45 -10.69
N LYS A 390 7.00 20.35 -10.92
CA LYS A 390 7.95 20.27 -12.03
C LYS A 390 7.24 20.25 -13.39
N ALA A 391 6.20 19.45 -13.57
CA ALA A 391 5.59 19.28 -14.89
C ALA A 391 4.89 20.55 -15.44
N TYR A 392 4.36 21.42 -14.58
CA TYR A 392 3.54 22.56 -15.01
C TYR A 392 3.94 23.92 -14.43
N LEU A 393 4.36 23.98 -13.17
CA LEU A 393 4.63 25.26 -12.50
C LEU A 393 6.07 25.73 -12.75
N PHE A 394 7.04 24.84 -12.58
CA PHE A 394 8.46 25.11 -12.65
C PHE A 394 9.23 23.98 -13.38
N PRO A 395 9.18 23.93 -14.73
CA PRO A 395 9.82 22.88 -15.54
C PRO A 395 11.34 22.73 -15.38
N LYS A 396 12.01 23.76 -14.84
CA LYS A 396 13.46 23.79 -14.65
C LYS A 396 13.88 23.47 -13.20
N ALA A 397 12.96 23.03 -12.36
CA ALA A 397 13.25 22.67 -10.97
C ALA A 397 14.25 21.51 -10.88
N ARG A 398 15.26 21.67 -10.01
CA ARG A 398 16.36 20.70 -9.81
C ARG A 398 16.16 19.85 -8.55
N GLY A 399 16.94 18.77 -8.41
CA GLY A 399 16.83 17.80 -7.30
C GLY A 399 16.65 18.43 -5.90
N PRO A 400 17.52 19.35 -5.45
CA PRO A 400 17.38 19.98 -4.12
C PRO A 400 16.11 20.81 -3.94
N GLU A 401 15.61 21.43 -5.01
CA GLU A 401 14.36 22.18 -5.00
C GLU A 401 13.16 21.22 -4.91
N ILE A 402 13.19 20.11 -5.65
CA ILE A 402 12.18 19.05 -5.61
C ILE A 402 12.06 18.47 -4.20
N VAL A 403 13.17 18.18 -3.52
CA VAL A 403 13.15 17.68 -2.13
C VAL A 403 12.53 18.71 -1.18
N ARG A 404 12.89 19.99 -1.32
CA ARG A 404 12.32 21.07 -0.48
C ARG A 404 10.81 21.18 -0.65
N VAL A 405 10.32 21.15 -1.88
CA VAL A 405 8.88 21.22 -2.18
C VAL A 405 8.16 19.99 -1.66
N SER A 406 8.75 18.80 -1.80
CA SER A 406 8.21 17.56 -1.23
C SER A 406 8.05 17.67 0.29
N HIS A 407 9.06 18.16 1.01
CA HIS A 407 8.98 18.34 2.47
C HIS A 407 7.87 19.32 2.88
N LEU A 408 7.76 20.46 2.20
CA LEU A 408 6.68 21.43 2.46
C LEU A 408 5.30 20.82 2.21
N PHE A 409 5.16 20.05 1.13
CA PHE A 409 3.90 19.40 0.80
C PHE A 409 3.55 18.27 1.77
N ILE A 410 4.53 17.53 2.31
CA ILE A 410 4.31 16.55 3.38
C ILE A 410 3.72 17.22 4.63
N CYS A 411 4.28 18.35 5.06
CA CYS A 411 3.74 19.10 6.20
C CYS A 411 2.30 19.56 5.95
N PHE A 412 2.04 20.13 4.77
CA PHE A 412 0.69 20.54 4.37
C PHE A 412 -0.27 19.34 4.37
N TRP A 413 0.13 18.23 3.75
CA TRP A 413 -0.72 17.07 3.58
C TRP A 413 -1.02 16.36 4.91
N ALA A 414 -0.07 16.31 5.85
CA ALA A 414 -0.28 15.74 7.18
C ALA A 414 -1.40 16.46 7.95
N VAL A 415 -1.49 17.79 7.80
CA VAL A 415 -2.60 18.58 8.36
C VAL A 415 -3.88 18.36 7.54
N TRP A 416 -3.78 18.38 6.21
CA TRP A 416 -4.92 18.20 5.32
C TRP A 416 -5.61 16.84 5.50
N MET A 417 -4.87 15.75 5.61
CA MET A 417 -5.45 14.43 5.83
C MET A 417 -6.19 14.33 7.17
N GLY A 418 -5.71 15.03 8.22
CA GLY A 418 -6.43 15.18 9.48
C GLY A 418 -7.75 15.96 9.31
N CYS A 419 -7.72 17.07 8.58
CA CYS A 419 -8.93 17.81 8.20
C CYS A 419 -9.92 16.95 7.41
N TRP A 420 -9.42 16.19 6.43
CA TRP A 420 -10.22 15.31 5.59
C TRP A 420 -10.90 14.21 6.41
N ALA A 421 -10.17 13.52 7.28
CA ALA A 421 -10.73 12.54 8.19
C ALA A 421 -11.77 13.16 9.15
N ALA A 422 -11.55 14.38 9.63
CA ALA A 422 -12.52 15.10 10.45
C ALA A 422 -13.82 15.45 9.68
N ILE A 423 -13.71 15.82 8.40
CA ILE A 423 -14.87 16.07 7.52
C ILE A 423 -15.67 14.78 7.35
N LEU A 424 -15.01 13.68 7.01
CA LEU A 424 -15.66 12.37 6.82
C LEU A 424 -16.35 11.89 8.10
N HIS A 425 -15.68 12.03 9.25
CA HIS A 425 -16.27 11.68 10.55
C HIS A 425 -17.53 12.50 10.85
N LYS A 426 -17.51 13.82 10.60
CA LYS A 426 -18.69 14.68 10.78
C LYS A 426 -19.81 14.38 9.76
N ALA A 427 -19.46 13.82 8.61
CA ALA A 427 -20.41 13.35 7.61
C ALA A 427 -20.97 11.94 7.93
N HIS A 428 -20.63 11.36 9.08
CA HIS A 428 -21.01 10.00 9.48
C HIS A 428 -20.52 8.92 8.51
N ILE A 429 -19.37 9.14 7.89
CA ILE A 429 -18.66 8.15 7.07
C ILE A 429 -17.66 7.43 7.98
N ASP A 430 -17.66 6.10 7.91
CA ASP A 430 -16.76 5.24 8.69
C ASP A 430 -15.83 4.41 7.80
N LEU A 431 -15.03 3.54 8.43
CA LEU A 431 -14.08 2.67 7.75
C LEU A 431 -14.76 1.72 6.76
N GLY A 432 -15.92 1.15 7.11
CA GLY A 432 -16.65 0.20 6.28
C GLY A 432 -17.18 0.88 5.01
N TRP A 433 -17.72 2.09 5.15
CA TRP A 433 -18.19 2.86 4.00
C TRP A 433 -17.06 3.17 3.01
N LEU A 434 -15.92 3.69 3.51
CA LEU A 434 -14.77 4.00 2.65
C LEU A 434 -14.20 2.75 1.98
N PHE A 435 -14.23 1.60 2.66
CA PHE A 435 -13.74 0.34 2.12
C PHE A 435 -14.47 -0.06 0.82
N TYR A 436 -15.80 0.09 0.76
CA TYR A 436 -16.58 -0.21 -0.45
C TYR A 436 -16.55 0.92 -1.48
N VAL A 437 -16.61 2.18 -1.04
CA VAL A 437 -16.67 3.32 -1.97
C VAL A 437 -15.38 3.53 -2.73
N GLN A 438 -14.23 3.07 -2.22
CA GLN A 438 -12.97 3.14 -2.98
C GLN A 438 -13.13 2.49 -4.37
N GLY A 439 -13.80 1.33 -4.45
CA GLY A 439 -13.95 0.60 -5.70
C GLY A 439 -14.89 1.29 -6.67
N VAL A 440 -15.99 1.84 -6.14
CA VAL A 440 -16.97 2.63 -6.89
C VAL A 440 -16.30 3.77 -7.65
N VAL A 441 -15.50 4.58 -6.97
CA VAL A 441 -14.99 5.85 -7.55
C VAL A 441 -13.68 5.68 -8.32
N LEU A 442 -12.94 4.60 -8.09
CA LEU A 442 -11.59 4.40 -8.66
C LEU A 442 -11.49 3.25 -9.68
N SER A 443 -12.36 2.23 -9.61
CA SER A 443 -12.28 1.06 -10.52
C SER A 443 -12.24 1.38 -12.02
N PRO A 444 -12.88 2.47 -12.53
CA PRO A 444 -12.80 2.83 -13.94
C PRO A 444 -11.39 3.18 -14.42
N ALA A 445 -10.47 3.62 -13.54
CA ALA A 445 -9.12 4.00 -13.95
C ALA A 445 -8.14 2.81 -14.02
N VAL A 446 -8.47 1.68 -13.39
CA VAL A 446 -7.57 0.52 -13.21
C VAL A 446 -7.03 -0.01 -14.54
N ILE A 447 -7.92 -0.44 -15.45
CA ILE A 447 -7.50 -1.03 -16.72
C ILE A 447 -6.78 0.00 -17.62
N PRO A 448 -7.28 1.24 -17.78
CA PRO A 448 -6.54 2.29 -18.50
C PRO A 448 -5.10 2.49 -17.98
N ILE A 449 -4.91 2.58 -16.66
CA ILE A 449 -3.60 2.74 -16.03
C ILE A 449 -2.74 1.48 -16.27
N ALA A 450 -3.28 0.28 -16.06
CA ALA A 450 -2.57 -0.98 -16.27
C ALA A 450 -2.05 -1.11 -17.72
N LEU A 451 -2.86 -0.74 -18.70
CA LEU A 451 -2.51 -0.84 -20.11
C LEU A 451 -1.45 0.21 -20.53
N THR A 452 -1.32 1.31 -19.78
CA THR A 452 -0.35 2.41 -20.05
C THR A 452 1.10 1.94 -20.05
N VAL A 453 1.45 0.89 -19.31
CA VAL A 453 2.80 0.32 -19.32
C VAL A 453 2.90 -1.04 -20.00
N THR A 454 1.77 -1.69 -20.29
CA THR A 454 1.77 -3.08 -20.77
C THR A 454 1.44 -3.23 -22.25
N TRP A 455 0.67 -2.31 -22.84
CA TRP A 455 0.13 -2.47 -24.21
C TRP A 455 0.56 -1.36 -25.16
N LYS A 456 1.25 -1.71 -26.26
CA LYS A 456 1.78 -0.76 -27.26
C LYS A 456 0.69 -0.04 -28.08
N LYS A 457 -0.47 -0.69 -28.28
CA LYS A 457 -1.55 -0.16 -29.14
C LYS A 457 -2.53 0.77 -28.44
N LEU A 458 -2.37 0.96 -27.13
CA LEU A 458 -3.23 1.83 -26.33
C LEU A 458 -3.13 3.30 -26.80
N THR A 459 -4.27 3.96 -26.95
CA THR A 459 -4.36 5.34 -27.44
C THR A 459 -4.85 6.31 -26.36
N SER A 460 -4.54 7.61 -26.55
CA SER A 460 -4.99 8.69 -25.66
C SER A 460 -6.53 8.77 -25.60
N ALA A 461 -7.20 8.64 -26.75
CA ALA A 461 -8.66 8.59 -26.81
C ALA A 461 -9.23 7.39 -26.04
N GLY A 462 -8.59 6.21 -26.15
CA GLY A 462 -9.02 5.02 -25.44
C GLY A 462 -8.96 5.16 -23.93
N VAL A 463 -7.85 5.69 -23.39
CA VAL A 463 -7.71 5.87 -21.93
C VAL A 463 -8.68 6.91 -21.36
N ILE A 464 -8.92 8.01 -22.07
CA ILE A 464 -9.87 9.04 -21.62
C ILE A 464 -11.32 8.50 -21.68
N ALA A 465 -11.72 7.93 -22.82
CA ALA A 465 -13.07 7.42 -23.01
C ALA A 465 -13.38 6.29 -22.03
N GLY A 466 -12.45 5.35 -21.85
CA GLY A 466 -12.61 4.24 -20.91
C GLY A 466 -12.82 4.72 -19.47
N ALA A 467 -11.95 5.60 -18.99
CA ALA A 467 -12.06 6.12 -17.63
C ALA A 467 -13.35 6.94 -17.40
N LEU A 468 -13.70 7.88 -18.28
CA LEU A 468 -14.85 8.77 -18.08
C LEU A 468 -16.20 8.08 -18.30
N ILE A 469 -16.33 7.29 -19.38
CA ILE A 469 -17.57 6.55 -19.65
C ILE A 469 -17.72 5.42 -18.63
N GLY A 470 -16.62 4.72 -18.30
CA GLY A 470 -16.60 3.71 -17.25
C GLY A 470 -17.04 4.27 -15.90
N ALA A 471 -16.56 5.46 -15.51
CA ALA A 471 -16.99 6.12 -14.27
C ALA A 471 -18.47 6.49 -14.27
N SER A 472 -18.97 6.99 -15.40
CA SER A 472 -20.39 7.32 -15.54
C SER A 472 -21.27 6.07 -15.40
N LEU A 473 -20.91 4.97 -16.06
CA LEU A 473 -21.62 3.70 -15.96
C LEU A 473 -21.52 3.08 -14.56
N SER A 474 -20.35 3.16 -13.93
CA SER A 474 -20.09 2.65 -12.58
C SER A 474 -20.94 3.37 -11.53
N MET A 475 -21.04 4.71 -11.62
CA MET A 475 -21.87 5.52 -10.74
C MET A 475 -23.37 5.22 -10.93
N LEU A 476 -23.83 5.08 -12.18
CA LEU A 476 -25.20 4.68 -12.46
C LEU A 476 -25.52 3.29 -11.92
N ALA A 477 -24.62 2.32 -12.12
CA ALA A 477 -24.78 0.96 -11.62
C ALA A 477 -24.80 0.91 -10.08
N TRP A 478 -24.02 1.75 -9.40
CA TRP A 478 -24.03 1.86 -7.94
C TRP A 478 -25.41 2.31 -7.43
N MET A 479 -25.92 3.42 -7.98
CA MET A 479 -27.18 4.04 -7.57
C MET A 479 -28.38 3.16 -7.92
N ILE A 480 -28.41 2.61 -9.15
CA ILE A 480 -29.48 1.72 -9.60
C ILE A 480 -29.45 0.40 -8.83
N GLY A 481 -28.27 -0.18 -8.62
CA GLY A 481 -28.09 -1.41 -7.86
C GLY A 481 -28.55 -1.25 -6.41
N CYS A 482 -28.14 -0.16 -5.75
CA CYS A 482 -28.60 0.19 -4.41
C CYS A 482 -30.13 0.29 -4.36
N TRP A 483 -30.74 1.06 -5.27
CA TRP A 483 -32.19 1.26 -5.30
C TRP A 483 -32.97 -0.03 -5.59
N LYS A 484 -32.52 -0.85 -6.54
CA LYS A 484 -33.21 -2.08 -6.94
C LYS A 484 -33.10 -3.19 -5.90
N ILE A 485 -31.98 -3.27 -5.19
CA ILE A 485 -31.72 -4.34 -4.22
C ILE A 485 -32.25 -3.95 -2.82
N TYR A 486 -32.02 -2.71 -2.39
CA TYR A 486 -32.33 -2.24 -1.03
C TYR A 486 -33.52 -1.27 -0.96
N GLY A 487 -34.14 -0.94 -2.08
CA GLY A 487 -35.34 -0.11 -2.16
C GLY A 487 -35.11 1.40 -1.98
N THR A 488 -34.03 1.81 -1.31
CA THR A 488 -33.70 3.22 -1.05
C THR A 488 -32.21 3.49 -1.16
N ILE A 489 -31.86 4.70 -1.59
CA ILE A 489 -30.47 5.16 -1.68
C ILE A 489 -30.16 5.99 -0.43
N ASN A 490 -29.27 5.47 0.42
CA ASN A 490 -28.78 6.12 1.63
C ASN A 490 -27.34 5.66 1.92
N ILE A 491 -26.66 6.33 2.85
CA ILE A 491 -25.24 6.06 3.19
C ILE A 491 -25.02 4.58 3.57
N PRO A 492 -25.82 3.95 4.45
CA PRO A 492 -25.67 2.53 4.79
C PRO A 492 -25.79 1.61 3.58
N ASN A 493 -26.88 1.71 2.80
CA ASN A 493 -27.15 0.78 1.69
C ASN A 493 -26.11 0.88 0.57
N LEU A 494 -25.55 2.08 0.37
CA LEU A 494 -24.48 2.31 -0.61
C LEU A 494 -23.17 1.62 -0.23
N ALA A 495 -22.96 1.33 1.05
CA ALA A 495 -21.81 0.60 1.59
C ALA A 495 -22.10 -0.88 1.88
N GLU A 496 -23.12 -1.45 1.23
CA GLU A 496 -23.37 -2.88 1.29
C GLU A 496 -22.69 -3.64 0.13
N PRO A 497 -22.24 -4.90 0.33
CA PRO A 497 -21.49 -5.66 -0.67
C PRO A 497 -22.14 -5.71 -2.06
N TYR A 498 -23.46 -5.91 -2.14
CA TYR A 498 -24.13 -5.99 -3.45
C TYR A 498 -24.10 -4.65 -4.19
N SER A 499 -24.31 -3.54 -3.49
CA SER A 499 -24.27 -2.21 -4.11
C SER A 499 -22.87 -1.91 -4.63
N ALA A 500 -21.84 -2.19 -3.83
CA ALA A 500 -20.45 -2.04 -4.22
C ALA A 500 -20.09 -2.88 -5.46
N VAL A 501 -20.42 -4.17 -5.47
CA VAL A 501 -20.10 -5.07 -6.61
C VAL A 501 -20.76 -4.61 -7.90
N CYS A 502 -22.02 -4.14 -7.86
CA CYS A 502 -22.68 -3.59 -9.05
C CYS A 502 -21.86 -2.46 -9.68
N SER A 503 -21.33 -1.56 -8.86
CA SER A 503 -20.52 -0.44 -9.32
C SER A 503 -19.16 -0.87 -9.83
N GLU A 504 -18.44 -1.66 -9.04
CA GLU A 504 -17.04 -2.03 -9.28
C GLU A 504 -16.91 -2.94 -10.50
N LEU A 505 -17.84 -3.90 -10.65
CA LEU A 505 -17.86 -4.79 -11.81
C LEU A 505 -18.13 -4.01 -13.10
N THR A 506 -19.11 -3.10 -13.07
CA THR A 506 -19.43 -2.25 -14.21
C THR A 506 -18.28 -1.31 -14.53
N GLY A 507 -17.72 -0.64 -13.53
CA GLY A 507 -16.62 0.32 -13.69
C GLY A 507 -15.38 -0.33 -14.29
N LEU A 508 -14.92 -1.44 -13.70
CA LEU A 508 -13.75 -2.15 -14.16
C LEU A 508 -13.95 -2.73 -15.57
N LEU A 509 -15.03 -3.49 -15.80
CA LEU A 509 -15.23 -4.21 -17.06
C LEU A 509 -15.54 -3.26 -18.23
N PHE A 510 -16.50 -2.34 -18.06
CA PHE A 510 -16.88 -1.45 -19.16
C PHE A 510 -15.78 -0.43 -19.45
N SER A 511 -15.06 0.08 -18.44
CA SER A 511 -13.86 0.90 -18.69
C SER A 511 -12.85 0.12 -19.53
N GLY A 512 -12.58 -1.14 -19.20
CA GLY A 512 -11.66 -1.97 -19.96
C GLY A 512 -12.10 -2.22 -21.40
N ILE A 513 -13.37 -2.61 -21.60
CA ILE A 513 -13.95 -2.87 -22.93
C ILE A 513 -13.88 -1.61 -23.79
N ILE A 514 -14.25 -0.45 -23.24
CA ILE A 514 -14.24 0.83 -23.97
C ILE A 514 -12.79 1.24 -24.28
N THR A 515 -11.89 1.14 -23.31
CA THR A 515 -10.46 1.45 -23.49
C THR A 515 -9.86 0.64 -24.63
N VAL A 516 -10.09 -0.68 -24.63
CA VAL A 516 -9.58 -1.59 -25.65
C VAL A 516 -10.27 -1.36 -26.98
N GLY A 517 -11.60 -1.25 -27.00
CA GLY A 517 -12.39 -1.04 -28.22
C GLY A 517 -12.00 0.24 -28.96
N VAL A 518 -11.99 1.38 -28.26
CA VAL A 518 -11.59 2.68 -28.83
C VAL A 518 -10.12 2.65 -29.29
N SER A 519 -9.24 1.99 -28.55
CA SER A 519 -7.83 1.86 -28.97
C SER A 519 -7.67 0.98 -30.20
N LEU A 520 -8.48 -0.08 -30.37
CA LEU A 520 -8.43 -0.94 -31.55
C LEU A 520 -9.01 -0.29 -32.81
N MET A 521 -9.88 0.72 -32.67
CA MET A 521 -10.40 1.48 -33.81
C MET A 521 -9.33 2.30 -34.52
N ASN A 522 -8.36 2.83 -33.78
CA ASN A 522 -7.20 3.53 -34.33
C ASN A 522 -5.95 3.21 -33.49
N PRO A 523 -5.31 2.05 -33.67
CA PRO A 523 -4.27 1.56 -32.78
C PRO A 523 -3.00 2.40 -32.87
N ALA A 524 -2.45 2.75 -31.71
CA ALA A 524 -1.13 3.36 -31.63
C ALA A 524 -0.02 2.35 -31.96
N ASP A 525 1.17 2.85 -32.31
CA ASP A 525 2.39 2.05 -32.39
C ASP A 525 3.47 2.65 -31.48
N TYR A 526 3.32 2.43 -30.18
CA TYR A 526 4.22 3.00 -29.17
C TYR A 526 5.36 2.05 -28.82
N ASP A 527 6.61 2.45 -29.08
CA ASP A 527 7.79 1.62 -28.87
C ASP A 527 8.41 1.70 -27.46
N PHE A 528 7.86 2.56 -26.58
CA PHE A 528 8.33 2.86 -25.22
C PHE A 528 9.73 3.49 -25.12
N LYS A 529 10.32 4.01 -26.21
CA LYS A 529 11.65 4.66 -26.14
C LYS A 529 11.63 5.92 -25.28
N SER A 530 10.64 6.80 -25.48
CA SER A 530 10.55 8.06 -24.72
C SER A 530 10.32 7.83 -23.22
N THR A 531 9.50 6.86 -22.82
CA THR A 531 9.32 6.52 -21.40
C THR A 531 10.56 5.86 -20.78
N ARG A 532 11.36 5.13 -21.57
CA ARG A 532 12.66 4.63 -21.11
C ARG A 532 13.71 5.75 -20.95
N ALA A 533 13.52 6.87 -21.66
CA ALA A 533 14.41 8.02 -21.65
C ALA A 533 14.05 9.08 -20.58
N ILE A 534 13.11 8.79 -19.68
CA ILE A 534 12.85 9.65 -18.52
C ILE A 534 14.15 9.72 -17.70
N ALA A 535 14.72 10.93 -17.62
CA ALA A 535 16.05 11.17 -17.05
C ALA A 535 16.04 11.12 -15.52
N ASN A 536 17.14 10.61 -14.94
CA ASN A 536 17.42 10.75 -13.52
C ASN A 536 17.80 12.21 -13.23
N LEU A 537 17.19 12.82 -12.22
CA LEU A 537 17.35 14.25 -11.96
C LEU A 537 18.72 14.63 -11.40
N ASP A 538 19.41 13.67 -10.78
CA ASP A 538 20.67 13.89 -10.07
C ASP A 538 21.91 13.58 -10.95
N GLU A 539 21.74 13.05 -12.17
CA GLU A 539 22.86 12.84 -13.13
C GLU A 539 23.44 14.17 -13.63
N ASP A 540 22.62 15.22 -13.73
CA ASP A 540 23.02 16.57 -14.17
C ASP A 540 23.87 17.31 -13.12
N ASP A 541 23.81 16.93 -11.84
CA ASP A 541 24.58 17.55 -10.75
C ASP A 541 25.99 16.92 -10.59
N GLY A 542 26.17 15.66 -10.99
CA GLY A 542 27.45 14.94 -10.91
C GLY A 542 28.51 15.46 -11.89
N ASP A 543 28.09 15.88 -13.09
CA ASP A 543 28.98 16.43 -14.13
C ASP A 543 29.51 17.84 -13.78
N LEU A 544 28.83 18.56 -12.88
CA LEU A 544 29.28 19.88 -12.39
C LEU A 544 30.20 19.76 -11.16
N GLU A 545 30.06 18.72 -10.34
CA GLU A 545 31.01 18.45 -9.25
C GLU A 545 32.34 17.88 -9.75
N SER A 546 32.34 17.07 -10.81
CA SER A 546 33.57 16.62 -11.46
C SER A 546 34.33 17.80 -12.10
N MET A 547 33.61 18.71 -12.77
CA MET A 547 34.21 19.96 -13.31
C MET A 547 34.72 20.93 -12.22
N LYS A 548 34.13 20.91 -11.01
CA LYS A 548 34.61 21.70 -9.86
C LYS A 548 35.80 21.08 -9.14
N ARG A 549 35.97 19.76 -9.17
CA ARG A 549 37.17 19.08 -8.61
C ARG A 549 38.38 19.23 -9.52
N ASP A 550 38.19 19.29 -10.83
CA ASP A 550 39.30 19.51 -11.78
C ASP A 550 39.80 20.96 -11.83
N SER A 551 39.11 21.90 -11.15
CA SER A 551 39.49 23.32 -11.10
C SER A 551 40.14 23.77 -9.78
N GLN A 552 40.43 22.85 -8.85
CA GLN A 552 41.18 23.14 -7.62
C GLN A 552 42.30 22.12 -7.39
N THR A 553 43.42 22.29 -8.10
CA THR A 553 44.76 21.85 -7.64
C THR A 553 45.78 22.94 -7.95
N ASP A 554 46.62 23.23 -6.94
CA ASP A 554 47.54 24.37 -6.80
C ASP A 554 48.79 24.33 -7.72
N PRO A 555 49.54 25.45 -7.82
CA PRO A 555 50.52 25.72 -8.86
C PRO A 555 51.92 25.20 -8.53
N ASP A 556 52.59 24.56 -9.48
CA ASP A 556 54.06 24.58 -9.63
C ASP A 556 54.49 23.78 -10.87
N SER A 557 54.89 24.48 -11.93
CA SER A 557 56.09 24.17 -12.73
C SER A 557 56.18 25.11 -13.94
N GLU A 558 57.26 25.90 -13.98
CA GLU A 558 57.73 26.61 -15.17
C GLU A 558 58.00 25.62 -16.32
N THR A 559 57.73 26.00 -17.59
CA THR A 559 58.75 26.31 -18.62
C THR A 559 58.12 26.63 -20.00
N LYS A 560 58.31 27.89 -20.43
CA LYS A 560 58.53 28.50 -21.77
C LYS A 560 57.80 28.05 -23.07
N GLY A 561 57.35 29.09 -23.79
CA GLY A 561 57.21 29.21 -25.27
C GLY A 561 55.79 28.91 -25.77
N GLU A 562 55.07 29.71 -26.56
CA GLU A 562 55.38 30.85 -27.41
C GLU A 562 54.09 31.67 -27.65
N LYS A 563 54.26 32.94 -28.04
CA LYS A 563 53.20 33.94 -28.26
C LYS A 563 52.40 33.67 -29.53
N GLU A 564 51.09 33.86 -29.50
CA GLU A 564 50.41 34.68 -30.51
C GLU A 564 49.09 35.27 -30.02
N LYS A 565 48.91 36.57 -30.31
CA LYS A 565 47.72 37.40 -30.08
C LYS A 565 46.61 36.93 -31.07
N THR A 566 45.32 37.17 -30.87
CA THR A 566 44.65 38.45 -31.13
C THR A 566 43.16 38.40 -30.72
N SER A 567 42.71 39.54 -30.15
CA SER A 567 41.38 40.20 -30.19
C SER A 567 40.08 39.43 -29.91
N SER A 568 39.47 39.84 -28.80
CA SER A 568 38.06 40.17 -28.60
C SER A 568 37.21 40.44 -29.86
N GLU A 569 36.00 39.89 -29.89
CA GLU A 569 34.79 40.68 -30.13
C GLU A 569 33.52 39.97 -29.63
N VAL A 570 32.75 40.72 -28.86
CA VAL A 570 31.40 40.44 -28.39
C VAL A 570 30.46 40.88 -29.51
N ASP A 571 29.57 40.01 -30.00
CA ASP A 571 28.16 40.39 -30.18
C ASP A 571 27.23 39.27 -30.69
N LYS A 572 25.96 39.43 -30.27
CA LYS A 572 24.70 38.98 -30.91
C LYS A 572 24.22 37.53 -30.76
N ILE A 573 23.41 37.39 -29.71
CA ILE A 573 22.26 36.48 -29.63
C ILE A 573 21.31 36.75 -30.82
N ARG A 574 21.05 35.72 -31.63
CA ARG A 574 19.88 35.64 -32.51
C ARG A 574 19.24 34.27 -32.34
N VAL A 575 17.98 34.29 -31.92
CA VAL A 575 17.10 33.14 -31.78
C VAL A 575 16.68 32.69 -33.17
N GLU A 576 17.03 31.47 -33.56
CA GLU A 576 16.39 30.77 -34.69
C GLU A 576 16.08 29.33 -34.27
N THR A 577 14.78 29.06 -34.17
CA THR A 577 14.11 27.76 -34.16
C THR A 577 14.66 26.86 -35.26
N THR A 578 15.15 25.67 -34.91
CA THR A 578 15.44 24.61 -35.87
C THR A 578 14.94 23.27 -35.37
N GLU A 579 14.09 22.67 -36.21
CA GLU A 579 13.58 21.31 -36.17
C GLU A 579 14.76 20.32 -36.21
N PHE A 580 14.70 19.27 -35.39
CA PHE A 580 15.73 18.25 -35.35
C PHE A 580 15.46 17.19 -36.42
N GLU A 581 16.18 17.29 -37.54
CA GLU A 581 16.23 16.28 -38.60
C GLU A 581 17.28 15.21 -38.25
N VAL A 582 16.91 13.93 -38.36
CA VAL A 582 17.78 12.78 -38.04
C VAL A 582 18.61 12.39 -39.29
N PRO A 583 19.94 12.28 -39.22
CA PRO A 583 20.73 11.76 -40.34
C PRO A 583 20.63 10.21 -40.41
N PRO A 584 20.59 9.62 -41.62
CA PRO A 584 20.46 8.18 -41.79
C PRO A 584 21.81 7.46 -41.94
N ASN A 585 21.75 6.18 -41.58
CA ASN A 585 22.66 5.07 -41.88
C ASN A 585 24.01 5.00 -41.14
N GLY A 586 24.18 3.85 -40.48
CA GLY A 586 25.39 3.48 -39.77
C GLY A 586 26.37 2.70 -40.62
N GLN A 587 27.56 2.52 -40.04
CA GLN A 587 28.37 1.32 -40.18
C GLN A 587 29.36 1.26 -39.00
N ASN A 588 29.28 0.14 -38.30
CA ASN A 588 30.17 -0.46 -37.30
C ASN A 588 31.47 0.30 -36.95
N SER A 589 31.57 0.74 -35.70
CA SER A 589 32.83 0.66 -34.96
C SER A 589 32.54 0.09 -33.58
N GLU A 590 33.17 -1.05 -33.29
CA GLU A 590 33.31 -1.59 -31.95
C GLU A 590 34.10 -0.58 -31.12
N PHE A 591 33.46 0.08 -30.15
CA PHE A 591 34.16 0.86 -29.14
C PHE A 591 34.06 0.14 -27.80
N SER A 592 35.24 -0.22 -27.31
CA SER A 592 35.51 -1.02 -26.12
C SER A 592 34.89 -0.42 -24.87
N ALA A 593 34.29 -1.30 -24.07
CA ALA A 593 33.92 -1.06 -22.70
C ALA A 593 35.17 -1.03 -21.82
N GLU A 594 35.39 0.07 -21.10
CA GLU A 594 35.86 0.09 -19.71
C GLU A 594 35.91 1.54 -19.20
N THR A 595 35.60 1.72 -17.91
CA THR A 595 35.56 2.97 -17.10
C THR A 595 34.34 3.89 -17.27
N GLY A 596 33.65 4.15 -16.14
CA GLY A 596 32.50 5.05 -16.00
C GLY A 596 31.22 4.32 -15.61
N GLY A 597 30.72 4.55 -14.38
CA GLY A 597 29.55 3.88 -13.78
C GLY A 597 28.19 4.21 -14.43
N GLY A 598 28.03 3.85 -15.69
CA GLY A 598 26.74 3.87 -16.40
C GLY A 598 25.92 2.62 -16.12
N ALA A 599 24.60 2.80 -15.99
CA ALA A 599 23.63 1.73 -15.80
C ALA A 599 23.93 0.51 -16.71
N LEU A 600 24.13 -0.66 -16.09
CA LEU A 600 24.21 -1.94 -16.80
C LEU A 600 23.08 -2.03 -17.84
N PRO A 601 23.36 -2.43 -19.10
CA PRO A 601 22.32 -2.62 -20.09
C PRO A 601 21.28 -3.58 -19.50
N LEU A 602 20.06 -3.10 -19.31
CA LEU A 602 18.95 -3.91 -18.82
C LEU A 602 18.77 -5.06 -19.82
N ASP A 603 19.07 -6.29 -19.40
CA ASP A 603 18.87 -7.48 -20.23
C ASP A 603 17.36 -7.77 -20.38
N LEU A 604 16.75 -7.14 -21.39
CA LEU A 604 15.32 -7.27 -21.73
C LEU A 604 14.87 -8.75 -21.79
N PRO A 605 15.61 -9.68 -22.42
CA PRO A 605 15.31 -11.11 -22.38
C PRO A 605 15.16 -11.67 -20.96
N THR A 606 16.05 -11.34 -20.03
CA THR A 606 15.97 -11.80 -18.63
C THR A 606 14.75 -11.24 -17.93
N LEU A 607 14.46 -9.95 -18.10
CA LEU A 607 13.26 -9.34 -17.54
C LEU A 607 11.99 -9.99 -18.10
N GLN A 608 11.96 -10.32 -19.40
CA GLN A 608 10.79 -10.93 -20.04
C GLN A 608 10.54 -12.37 -19.54
N ARG A 609 11.60 -13.13 -19.26
CA ARG A 609 11.48 -14.42 -18.57
C ARG A 609 10.95 -14.25 -17.14
N ALA A 610 11.41 -13.23 -16.42
CA ALA A 610 10.92 -12.92 -15.07
C ALA A 610 9.41 -12.60 -15.08
N PHE A 611 8.97 -11.78 -16.04
CA PHE A 611 7.54 -11.50 -16.25
C PHE A 611 6.72 -12.76 -16.53
N LYS A 612 7.17 -13.63 -17.44
CA LYS A 612 6.44 -14.89 -17.74
C LYS A 612 6.32 -15.80 -16.52
N ARG A 613 7.38 -15.89 -15.69
CA ARG A 613 7.34 -16.64 -14.43
C ARG A 613 6.37 -16.01 -13.42
N ALA A 614 6.42 -14.69 -13.27
CA ALA A 614 5.49 -13.92 -12.43
C ALA A 614 4.03 -14.24 -12.79
N ALA A 615 3.71 -14.20 -14.09
CA ALA A 615 2.38 -14.45 -14.60
C ALA A 615 1.90 -15.87 -14.26
N TRP A 616 2.72 -16.90 -14.47
CA TRP A 616 2.37 -18.28 -14.14
C TRP A 616 2.16 -18.49 -12.64
N TYR A 617 3.06 -17.97 -11.79
CA TYR A 617 2.89 -18.09 -10.34
C TYR A 617 1.65 -17.34 -9.85
N SER A 618 1.40 -16.14 -10.37
CA SER A 618 0.21 -15.34 -10.04
C SER A 618 -1.08 -16.06 -10.44
N LEU A 619 -1.10 -16.66 -11.63
CA LEU A 619 -2.24 -17.41 -12.14
C LEU A 619 -2.51 -18.66 -11.30
N ILE A 620 -1.47 -19.45 -11.00
CA ILE A 620 -1.59 -20.66 -10.17
C ILE A 620 -2.07 -20.28 -8.77
N LEU A 621 -1.46 -19.28 -8.15
CA LEU A 621 -1.86 -18.81 -6.82
C LEU A 621 -3.33 -18.39 -6.81
N THR A 622 -3.73 -17.55 -7.77
CA THR A 622 -5.12 -17.09 -7.95
C THR A 622 -6.07 -18.27 -8.11
N ALA A 623 -5.75 -19.23 -8.99
CA ALA A 623 -6.57 -20.41 -9.20
C ALA A 623 -6.72 -21.25 -7.92
N VAL A 624 -5.65 -21.38 -7.12
CA VAL A 624 -5.71 -22.13 -5.86
C VAL A 624 -6.58 -21.41 -4.83
N VAL A 625 -6.29 -20.14 -4.52
CA VAL A 625 -6.93 -19.44 -3.40
C VAL A 625 -8.35 -18.97 -3.72
N ALA A 626 -8.65 -18.66 -4.98
CA ALA A 626 -9.96 -18.11 -5.38
C ALA A 626 -10.92 -19.18 -5.92
N VAL A 627 -10.41 -20.27 -6.50
CA VAL A 627 -11.22 -21.30 -7.16
C VAL A 627 -11.12 -22.62 -6.44
N LEU A 628 -9.93 -23.23 -6.39
CA LEU A 628 -9.76 -24.62 -5.97
C LEU A 628 -10.08 -24.87 -4.50
N VAL A 629 -9.74 -23.94 -3.60
CA VAL A 629 -10.03 -24.09 -2.17
C VAL A 629 -11.47 -23.70 -1.83
N PRO A 630 -11.93 -22.46 -2.07
CA PRO A 630 -13.22 -22.02 -1.54
C PRO A 630 -14.43 -22.55 -2.31
N LEU A 631 -14.36 -22.69 -3.64
CA LEU A 631 -15.54 -23.00 -4.44
C LEU A 631 -16.05 -24.44 -4.26
N PRO A 632 -15.20 -25.49 -4.19
CA PRO A 632 -15.70 -26.83 -3.86
C PRO A 632 -16.40 -26.88 -2.50
N MET A 633 -15.88 -26.19 -1.48
CA MET A 633 -16.53 -26.10 -0.17
C MET A 633 -17.86 -25.32 -0.24
N PHE A 634 -17.90 -24.25 -1.05
CA PHE A 634 -19.12 -23.47 -1.28
C PHE A 634 -20.21 -24.31 -1.97
N PHE A 635 -19.88 -24.99 -3.07
CA PHE A 635 -20.84 -25.76 -3.87
C PHE A 635 -21.22 -27.12 -3.27
N SER A 636 -20.38 -27.68 -2.39
CA SER A 636 -20.73 -28.88 -1.62
C SER A 636 -21.59 -28.57 -0.39
N HIS A 637 -21.85 -27.28 -0.09
CA HIS A 637 -22.58 -26.86 1.09
C HIS A 637 -21.95 -27.40 2.39
N TYR A 638 -20.62 -27.51 2.43
CA TYR A 638 -19.93 -28.13 3.56
C TYR A 638 -19.93 -27.21 4.79
N VAL A 639 -20.42 -27.73 5.92
CA VAL A 639 -20.27 -27.14 7.25
C VAL A 639 -19.11 -27.86 7.94
N PHE A 640 -18.15 -27.10 8.47
CA PHE A 640 -16.90 -27.66 8.99
C PHE A 640 -17.19 -28.52 10.22
N SER A 641 -16.67 -29.75 10.20
CA SER A 641 -16.51 -30.53 11.43
C SER A 641 -15.45 -29.88 12.33
N GLU A 642 -15.47 -30.18 13.62
CA GLU A 642 -14.45 -29.72 14.57
C GLU A 642 -13.03 -30.05 14.09
N LYS A 643 -12.82 -31.28 13.59
CA LYS A 643 -11.52 -31.72 13.05
C LYS A 643 -11.09 -30.90 11.83
N PHE A 644 -12.03 -30.57 10.94
CA PHE A 644 -11.73 -29.76 9.78
C PHE A 644 -11.48 -28.29 10.16
N PHE A 645 -12.21 -27.75 11.14
CA PHE A 645 -11.93 -26.44 11.69
C PHE A 645 -10.53 -26.38 12.32
N ALA A 646 -10.14 -27.41 13.08
CA ALA A 646 -8.78 -27.55 13.60
C ALA A 646 -7.71 -27.55 12.50
N PHE A 647 -7.95 -28.30 11.42
CA PHE A 647 -7.08 -28.29 10.25
C PHE A 647 -6.99 -26.89 9.61
N TRP A 648 -8.14 -26.25 9.38
CA TRP A 648 -8.25 -24.93 8.76
C TRP A 648 -7.47 -23.86 9.54
N ILE A 649 -7.65 -23.84 10.86
CA ILE A 649 -6.91 -22.93 11.73
C ILE A 649 -5.42 -23.29 11.77
N SER A 650 -5.05 -24.58 11.80
CA SER A 650 -3.65 -25.00 11.76
C SER A 650 -2.93 -24.51 10.50
N VAL A 651 -3.59 -24.57 9.35
CA VAL A 651 -3.08 -24.00 8.10
C VAL A 651 -2.86 -22.49 8.23
N SER A 652 -3.81 -21.77 8.83
CA SER A 652 -3.67 -20.32 9.06
C SER A 652 -2.46 -19.97 9.95
N ILE A 653 -2.22 -20.76 11.00
CA ILE A 653 -1.11 -20.56 11.94
C ILE A 653 0.23 -20.84 11.26
N ILE A 654 0.35 -21.96 10.55
CA ILE A 654 1.57 -22.32 9.81
C ILE A 654 1.88 -21.25 8.76
N TRP A 655 0.87 -20.78 8.04
CA TRP A 655 1.04 -19.72 7.05
C TRP A 655 1.53 -18.43 7.72
N ALA A 656 0.92 -17.98 8.81
CA ALA A 656 1.36 -16.79 9.53
C ALA A 656 2.81 -16.89 10.02
N LEU A 657 3.24 -18.06 10.54
CA LEU A 657 4.62 -18.31 10.96
C LEU A 657 5.61 -18.21 9.79
N LEU A 658 5.26 -18.79 8.64
CA LEU A 658 6.07 -18.70 7.42
C LEU A 658 6.15 -17.25 6.93
N SER A 659 5.03 -16.53 6.92
CA SER A 659 4.95 -15.13 6.50
C SER A 659 5.80 -14.21 7.39
N GLY A 660 5.77 -14.41 8.71
CA GLY A 660 6.64 -13.65 9.61
C GLY A 660 8.11 -14.03 9.44
N THR A 661 8.44 -15.30 9.18
CA THR A 661 9.82 -15.72 8.86
C THR A 661 10.34 -14.97 7.63
N PHE A 662 9.56 -14.91 6.55
CA PHE A 662 9.94 -14.22 5.33
C PHE A 662 9.96 -12.70 5.45
N SER A 663 9.01 -12.11 6.18
CA SER A 663 8.89 -10.65 6.28
C SER A 663 9.82 -10.06 7.33
N VAL A 664 10.16 -10.81 8.38
CA VAL A 664 10.95 -10.30 9.51
C VAL A 664 12.40 -10.79 9.46
N LEU A 665 12.65 -12.07 9.20
CA LEU A 665 14.01 -12.64 9.30
C LEU A 665 14.82 -12.47 8.01
N LEU A 666 14.18 -12.61 6.84
CA LEU A 666 14.87 -12.47 5.56
C LEU A 666 15.53 -11.09 5.35
N PRO A 667 14.88 -9.94 5.64
CA PRO A 667 15.50 -8.63 5.48
C PRO A 667 16.75 -8.46 6.36
N VAL A 668 16.71 -8.95 7.60
CA VAL A 668 17.84 -8.92 8.54
C VAL A 668 18.99 -9.76 8.00
N TRP A 669 18.70 -10.96 7.50
CA TRP A 669 19.70 -11.84 6.92
C TRP A 669 20.37 -11.23 5.68
N GLU A 670 19.60 -10.63 4.77
CA GLU A 670 20.11 -9.97 3.57
C GLU A 670 20.93 -8.70 3.87
N SER A 671 20.60 -8.00 4.97
CA SER A 671 21.23 -6.73 5.36
C SER A 671 22.39 -6.91 6.36
N ARG A 672 22.72 -8.14 6.77
CA ARG A 672 23.72 -8.44 7.80
C ARG A 672 25.09 -7.78 7.60
N ARG A 673 25.54 -7.61 6.35
CA ARG A 673 26.83 -6.98 6.03
C ARG A 673 26.80 -5.46 6.25
N GLU A 674 25.72 -4.81 5.83
CA GLU A 674 25.50 -3.37 6.04
C GLU A 674 25.32 -3.07 7.53
N ILE A 675 24.54 -3.92 8.24
CA ILE A 675 24.38 -3.84 9.69
C ILE A 675 25.75 -3.97 10.38
N ALA A 676 26.57 -4.94 9.98
CA ALA A 676 27.92 -5.10 10.52
C ALA A 676 28.80 -3.87 10.28
N GLN A 677 28.78 -3.29 9.07
CA GLN A 677 29.55 -2.07 8.75
C GLN A 677 29.15 -0.89 9.64
N ILE A 678 27.85 -0.66 9.83
CA ILE A 678 27.34 0.40 10.71
C ILE A 678 27.79 0.15 12.15
N LEU A 679 27.68 -1.09 12.65
CA LEU A 679 28.09 -1.44 14.01
C LEU A 679 29.59 -1.29 14.23
N THR A 680 30.43 -1.71 13.27
CA THR A 680 31.88 -1.54 13.35
C THR A 680 32.29 -0.07 13.24
N GLY A 681 31.60 0.73 12.41
CA GLY A 681 31.83 2.17 12.30
C GLY A 681 31.47 2.91 13.59
N CYS A 682 30.33 2.55 14.20
CA CYS A 682 29.93 3.06 15.52
C CYS A 682 30.97 2.69 16.58
N TRP A 683 31.39 1.43 16.63
CA TRP A 683 32.40 0.95 17.58
C TRP A 683 33.74 1.67 17.40
N GLY A 684 34.23 1.81 16.17
CA GLY A 684 35.45 2.55 15.85
C GLY A 684 35.39 4.00 16.33
N SER A 685 34.27 4.69 16.10
CA SER A 685 34.08 6.08 16.54
C SER A 685 34.02 6.26 18.06
N VAL A 686 33.60 5.24 18.80
CA VAL A 686 33.60 5.22 20.27
C VAL A 686 34.99 4.90 20.82
N VAL A 687 35.75 4.05 20.13
CA VAL A 687 37.12 3.67 20.51
C VAL A 687 38.11 4.79 20.20
N GLU A 688 37.99 5.52 19.08
CA GLU A 688 38.84 6.68 18.76
C GLU A 688 38.60 7.91 19.65
N ARG A 689 37.48 7.95 20.38
CA ARG A 689 37.16 9.02 21.34
C ARG A 689 37.61 8.73 22.77
N ARG A 690 38.15 7.53 23.03
CA ARG A 690 38.84 7.18 24.29
C ARG A 690 40.33 7.25 24.08
#